data_AF-A0A2P2M7J1-F1
#
_entry.id   AF-A0A2P2M7J1-F1
#
_cell.length_a   1.000
_cell.length_b   1.000
_cell.length_c   1.000
_cell.angle_alpha   90.00
_cell.angle_beta   90.00
_cell.angle_gamma   90.00
#
_symmetry.space_group_name_H-M   'P 1'
#
loop_
_entity.id
_entity.type
_entity.pdbx_description
1 polymer ?
#
loop_
_entity_poly.entity_id
_entity_poly.type
_entity_poly.pdbx_seq_one_letter_code
_entity_poly.pdbx_strand_id
1 'polypeptide(L)'
;MVLPNMASIQDIKAISYDVCGVVRMVSAGHRAKVALTHGPENVKPQATQTDVNGNFCFEVPPGEYRLSALAAMPETVPGLLFLPPYLDVVVKSPLLNVVFSQALVSVLGSVTCKERCGPSVTVTLVRLAGKHRERKSVTLTDESNDFVFSSILPGKYRLEVKHNSMGPVPGEDDWCWEQHATDVDVGTEDLEGVVFVQKGYWVTFTSTHDVDAHITDPDGSPINLKIKKGSQHICLESPGVHELLFINSCVSFGNMPTKIDTSNLMPIYLKGEKYRLTGRITVDLSSTDGVTEFPDIILVDILDSERSVIEGATANLVSSGGDQARSALYEYSVLATPGEKLIFVPRDTRREGKKILFYPKEHQVLVTNDDCQASIPSFSGRLGLYIEGSISPPLSGVYAKIIAAEDSNITSLKKGEITLETTSGMDGNFVGGPLYDDIKYSVEASKPGYHLRHVGPYSFTCQKLGQISVDIYSKVDANEPIPSVLLSLSGDDGYRNNSISGIGGAFLFDNLFPGVFYLRPLLKEYAFSPSSQAIELGSGDSKEVTFQAARVAYSAIGTVMLLSGHPKEGVSVEARSESKGYYEETVTDSSGNYRLRGLVPDAIYVIKVVQKHGLGASRIERASPSSVTVKVGSEDIRGLDFIVFEQPEMTILSCHVEGKRMEELHSHLLVEVKLASDMSKIESVFPLPLSNFFQLKNLPKGKHILQLRSTLQSSAHKFVSDIIEVDLEKTARVHVGPLRYSLEEDHQKVELTPAPVFPLIVGSLVIALFISMPRVKDLYQAATGIPAPGFMTTVKKEPRKPVVRKKTY
;
A
#
# COMPACT_ATOMS: atom_id res chain seq x y z
N MET A 1 126.86 -97.08 -46.30
CA MET A 1 126.55 -95.80 -46.98
C MET A 1 125.09 -95.85 -47.40
N VAL A 2 124.28 -94.84 -46.99
CA VAL A 2 123.02 -94.39 -47.65
C VAL A 2 121.82 -95.36 -47.47
N LEU A 3 120.63 -95.06 -46.92
CA LEU A 3 119.83 -93.87 -46.54
C LEU A 3 118.87 -94.22 -45.36
N PRO A 4 118.41 -93.25 -44.55
CA PRO A 4 117.32 -93.45 -43.59
C PRO A 4 115.94 -93.40 -44.29
N ASN A 5 115.12 -94.42 -44.07
CA ASN A 5 113.70 -94.44 -44.47
C ASN A 5 112.93 -93.39 -43.64
N MET A 6 112.70 -92.21 -44.21
CA MET A 6 111.73 -91.25 -43.70
C MET A 6 110.31 -91.76 -43.99
N ALA A 7 109.55 -92.05 -42.94
CA ALA A 7 108.11 -92.24 -43.04
C ALA A 7 107.45 -90.89 -43.36
N SER A 8 106.85 -90.79 -44.54
CA SER A 8 106.02 -89.67 -44.97
C SER A 8 104.67 -89.72 -44.26
N ILE A 9 104.43 -88.79 -43.33
CA ILE A 9 103.12 -88.54 -42.71
C ILE A 9 102.26 -87.80 -43.73
N GLN A 10 100.99 -88.21 -43.92
CA GLN A 10 100.05 -87.51 -44.81
C GLN A 10 99.78 -86.09 -44.31
N ASP A 11 99.46 -85.16 -45.22
CA ASP A 11 99.12 -83.78 -44.88
C ASP A 11 98.03 -83.73 -43.79
N ILE A 12 98.37 -83.10 -42.66
CA ILE A 12 97.44 -82.87 -41.56
C ILE A 12 96.45 -81.79 -42.01
N LYS A 13 95.20 -82.19 -42.28
CA LYS A 13 94.10 -81.26 -42.57
C LYS A 13 93.33 -80.96 -41.29
N ALA A 14 93.18 -79.67 -40.97
CA ALA A 14 92.35 -79.24 -39.86
C ALA A 14 90.89 -79.60 -40.12
N ILE A 15 90.27 -80.28 -39.15
CA ILE A 15 88.86 -80.71 -39.22
C ILE A 15 87.93 -79.57 -38.77
N SER A 16 88.42 -78.72 -37.87
CA SER A 16 87.71 -77.59 -37.29
C SER A 16 88.67 -76.42 -37.06
N TYR A 17 88.12 -75.21 -37.01
CA TYR A 17 88.81 -73.98 -36.67
C TYR A 17 88.02 -73.21 -35.61
N ASP A 18 88.74 -72.54 -34.72
CA ASP A 18 88.15 -71.64 -33.73
C ASP A 18 87.76 -70.31 -34.37
N VAL A 19 86.50 -69.93 -34.17
CA VAL A 19 85.97 -68.59 -34.44
C VAL A 19 85.66 -67.93 -33.11
N CYS A 20 86.62 -67.14 -32.64
CA CYS A 20 86.57 -66.40 -31.40
C CYS A 20 86.40 -64.90 -31.63
N GLY A 21 85.81 -64.25 -30.64
CA GLY A 21 85.56 -62.82 -30.67
C GLY A 21 85.16 -62.25 -29.32
N VAL A 22 84.85 -60.96 -29.31
CA VAL A 22 84.41 -60.22 -28.12
C VAL A 22 83.16 -59.38 -28.42
N VAL A 23 82.20 -59.39 -27.50
CA VAL A 23 81.05 -58.48 -27.50
C VAL A 23 81.29 -57.41 -26.46
N ARG A 24 81.56 -56.18 -26.91
CA ARG A 24 81.78 -55.01 -26.06
C ARG A 24 80.43 -54.44 -25.62
N MET A 25 80.13 -54.52 -24.33
CA MET A 25 78.92 -53.95 -23.72
C MET A 25 79.26 -52.86 -22.70
N VAL A 26 78.44 -51.81 -22.66
CA VAL A 26 78.57 -50.67 -21.74
C VAL A 26 77.60 -50.82 -20.56
N SER A 27 76.47 -51.50 -20.75
CA SER A 27 75.50 -51.74 -19.68
C SER A 27 75.98 -52.82 -18.70
N ALA A 28 76.31 -52.43 -17.47
CA ALA A 28 76.70 -53.35 -16.40
C ALA A 28 75.62 -54.42 -16.13
N GLY A 29 76.03 -55.68 -15.96
CA GLY A 29 75.16 -56.78 -15.52
C GLY A 29 74.43 -57.56 -16.62
N HIS A 30 74.55 -57.17 -17.90
CA HIS A 30 73.90 -57.86 -19.01
C HIS A 30 74.91 -58.71 -19.79
N ARG A 31 74.48 -59.90 -20.26
CA ARG A 31 75.29 -60.80 -21.09
C ARG A 31 74.74 -60.87 -22.51
N ALA A 32 75.63 -61.02 -23.49
CA ALA A 32 75.26 -61.25 -24.87
C ALA A 32 75.31 -62.74 -25.19
N LYS A 33 74.54 -63.15 -26.19
CA LYS A 33 74.56 -64.49 -26.77
C LYS A 33 74.91 -64.31 -28.25
N VAL A 34 76.00 -64.91 -28.69
CA VAL A 34 76.34 -64.94 -30.12
C VAL A 34 75.77 -66.21 -30.70
N ALA A 35 75.14 -66.10 -31.86
CA ALA A 35 74.56 -67.20 -32.60
C ALA A 35 75.17 -67.27 -34.00
N LEU A 36 75.51 -68.47 -34.40
CA LEU A 36 75.95 -68.83 -35.75
C LEU A 36 74.74 -69.45 -36.44
N THR A 37 74.11 -68.65 -37.31
CA THR A 37 72.75 -68.92 -37.83
C THR A 37 72.75 -69.52 -39.22
N HIS A 38 73.79 -69.26 -40.02
CA HIS A 38 73.96 -69.79 -41.37
C HIS A 38 75.35 -70.44 -41.49
N GLY A 39 75.42 -71.59 -42.14
CA GLY A 39 76.64 -72.36 -42.36
C GLY A 39 76.52 -73.33 -43.54
N PRO A 40 77.58 -74.06 -43.91
CA PRO A 40 77.58 -75.05 -45.00
C PRO A 40 76.53 -76.16 -44.78
N GLU A 41 76.07 -76.80 -45.87
CA GLU A 41 75.16 -77.95 -45.79
C GLU A 41 75.71 -78.99 -44.79
N ASN A 42 74.88 -79.38 -43.82
CA ASN A 42 75.16 -80.29 -42.69
C ASN A 42 75.68 -79.66 -41.37
N VAL A 43 75.83 -78.34 -41.26
CA VAL A 43 76.15 -77.68 -39.98
C VAL A 43 74.88 -77.12 -39.31
N LYS A 44 74.56 -77.60 -38.11
CA LYS A 44 73.44 -77.07 -37.31
C LYS A 44 73.79 -75.70 -36.71
N PRO A 45 72.81 -74.79 -36.53
CA PRO A 45 73.03 -73.52 -35.84
C PRO A 45 73.59 -73.75 -34.44
N GLN A 46 74.65 -73.01 -34.08
CA GLN A 46 75.26 -73.05 -32.75
C GLN A 46 75.06 -71.69 -32.08
N ALA A 47 74.93 -71.65 -30.76
CA ALA A 47 74.90 -70.39 -30.03
C ALA A 47 75.56 -70.53 -28.66
N THR A 48 76.38 -69.54 -28.30
CA THR A 48 77.12 -69.53 -27.04
C THR A 48 76.90 -68.20 -26.32
N GLN A 49 76.93 -68.23 -24.99
CA GLN A 49 76.87 -67.01 -24.18
C GLN A 49 78.28 -66.47 -23.99
N THR A 50 78.42 -65.15 -23.96
CA THR A 50 79.70 -64.51 -23.69
C THR A 50 80.14 -64.73 -22.25
N ASP A 51 81.44 -64.82 -22.02
CA ASP A 51 82.02 -64.83 -20.68
C ASP A 51 81.87 -63.47 -19.95
N VAL A 52 82.43 -63.35 -18.74
CA VAL A 52 82.38 -62.11 -17.93
C VAL A 52 83.08 -60.93 -18.63
N ASN A 53 84.04 -61.20 -19.50
CA ASN A 53 84.80 -60.21 -20.24
C ASN A 53 84.22 -59.95 -21.65
N GLY A 54 83.09 -60.60 -21.99
CA GLY A 54 82.43 -60.46 -23.29
C GLY A 54 82.97 -61.40 -24.38
N ASN A 55 83.90 -62.30 -24.08
CA ASN A 55 84.50 -63.18 -25.10
C ASN A 55 83.61 -64.39 -25.42
N PHE A 56 83.70 -64.87 -26.65
CA PHE A 56 83.04 -66.08 -27.12
C PHE A 56 83.94 -66.83 -28.11
N CYS A 57 83.75 -68.14 -28.22
CA CYS A 57 84.42 -69.00 -29.20
C CYS A 57 83.46 -70.08 -29.71
N PHE A 58 83.57 -70.40 -31.01
CA PHE A 58 82.93 -71.53 -31.65
C PHE A 58 83.98 -72.39 -32.34
N GLU A 59 83.76 -73.70 -32.36
CA GLU A 59 84.58 -74.64 -33.12
C GLU A 59 83.77 -75.11 -34.33
N VAL A 60 84.19 -74.73 -35.54
CA VAL A 60 83.43 -74.98 -36.78
C VAL A 60 84.30 -75.51 -37.91
N PRO A 61 83.78 -76.36 -38.82
CA PRO A 61 84.51 -76.79 -39.99
C PRO A 61 84.76 -75.62 -40.97
N PRO A 62 85.64 -75.79 -41.97
CA PRO A 62 85.90 -74.72 -42.95
C PRO A 62 84.66 -74.42 -43.79
N GLY A 63 84.28 -73.14 -43.91
CA GLY A 63 83.06 -72.74 -44.61
C GLY A 63 82.70 -71.26 -44.45
N GLU A 64 81.60 -70.85 -45.08
CA GLU A 64 81.03 -69.51 -44.90
C GLU A 64 79.98 -69.53 -43.79
N TYR A 65 80.09 -68.61 -42.85
CA TYR A 65 79.24 -68.54 -41.67
C TYR A 65 78.72 -67.12 -41.43
N ARG A 66 77.47 -67.01 -40.97
CA ARG A 66 76.89 -65.75 -40.47
C ARG A 66 76.78 -65.78 -38.96
N LEU A 67 77.49 -64.87 -38.30
CA LEU A 67 77.41 -64.65 -36.85
C LEU A 67 76.49 -63.46 -36.56
N SER A 68 75.66 -63.56 -35.52
CA SER A 68 74.79 -62.49 -35.04
C SER A 68 74.82 -62.44 -33.51
N ALA A 69 74.96 -61.25 -32.93
CA ALA A 69 74.87 -61.06 -31.49
C ALA A 69 73.43 -60.71 -31.06
N LEU A 70 72.94 -61.36 -30.01
CA LEU A 70 71.60 -61.21 -29.46
C LEU A 70 71.68 -61.03 -27.94
N ALA A 71 70.67 -60.42 -27.33
CA ALA A 71 70.60 -60.35 -25.87
C ALA A 71 70.43 -61.76 -25.26
N ALA A 72 71.14 -62.08 -24.17
CA ALA A 72 71.01 -63.40 -23.53
C ALA A 72 69.62 -63.65 -22.92
N MET A 73 68.93 -62.59 -22.49
CA MET A 73 67.55 -62.61 -22.01
C MET A 73 66.74 -61.49 -22.70
N PRO A 74 66.14 -61.76 -23.88
CA PRO A 74 65.41 -60.74 -24.64
C PRO A 74 64.11 -60.26 -23.96
N GLU A 75 63.56 -61.03 -23.02
CA GLU A 75 62.32 -60.69 -22.30
C GLU A 75 62.52 -59.63 -21.20
N THR A 76 63.71 -59.56 -20.60
CA THR A 76 64.02 -58.59 -19.54
C THR A 76 64.59 -57.27 -20.07
N VAL A 77 65.17 -57.25 -21.27
CA VAL A 77 65.69 -56.04 -21.91
C VAL A 77 65.35 -56.01 -23.41
N PRO A 78 64.07 -55.78 -23.77
CA PRO A 78 63.71 -55.49 -25.15
C PRO A 78 64.43 -54.20 -25.61
N GLY A 79 65.14 -54.27 -26.73
CA GLY A 79 65.85 -53.14 -27.34
C GLY A 79 67.38 -53.14 -27.22
N LEU A 80 67.98 -54.17 -26.59
CA LEU A 80 69.44 -54.34 -26.63
C LEU A 80 69.86 -54.87 -28.01
N LEU A 81 70.34 -53.97 -28.87
CA LEU A 81 70.83 -54.28 -30.22
C LEU A 81 72.36 -54.20 -30.27
N PHE A 82 72.97 -54.86 -31.26
CA PHE A 82 74.41 -54.93 -31.43
C PHE A 82 74.81 -54.51 -32.86
N LEU A 83 75.98 -53.88 -32.98
CA LEU A 83 76.60 -53.44 -34.23
C LEU A 83 77.93 -54.19 -34.46
N PRO A 84 78.15 -54.80 -35.64
CA PRO A 84 77.18 -54.96 -36.74
C PRO A 84 76.04 -55.94 -36.36
N PRO A 85 74.84 -55.87 -36.98
CA PRO A 85 73.72 -56.76 -36.65
C PRO A 85 74.01 -58.23 -36.99
N TYR A 86 74.81 -58.46 -38.03
CA TYR A 86 75.40 -59.75 -38.36
C TYR A 86 76.76 -59.53 -39.03
N LEU A 87 77.61 -60.55 -39.00
CA LEU A 87 78.90 -60.59 -39.67
C LEU A 87 79.03 -61.90 -40.45
N ASP A 88 79.27 -61.78 -41.75
CA ASP A 88 79.55 -62.91 -42.62
C ASP A 88 81.07 -63.15 -42.65
N VAL A 89 81.50 -64.35 -42.29
CA VAL A 89 82.91 -64.74 -42.19
C VAL A 89 83.18 -66.00 -42.99
N VAL A 90 84.36 -66.06 -43.63
CA VAL A 90 84.82 -67.23 -44.36
C VAL A 90 85.95 -67.89 -43.57
N VAL A 91 85.67 -69.06 -43.01
CA VAL A 91 86.59 -69.79 -42.12
C VAL A 91 87.48 -70.71 -42.95
N LYS A 92 88.71 -70.25 -43.23
CA LYS A 92 89.79 -71.06 -43.84
C LYS A 92 90.96 -71.30 -42.88
N SER A 93 90.99 -70.54 -41.79
CA SER A 93 91.98 -70.49 -40.71
C SER A 93 91.27 -70.00 -39.44
N PRO A 94 91.84 -70.15 -38.22
CA PRO A 94 91.20 -69.64 -37.01
C PRO A 94 91.00 -68.12 -37.09
N LEU A 95 89.79 -67.65 -36.73
CA LEU A 95 89.40 -66.25 -36.72
C LEU A 95 89.23 -65.81 -35.26
N LEU A 96 90.12 -64.96 -34.75
CA LEU A 96 90.13 -64.59 -33.32
C LEU A 96 89.68 -63.14 -33.05
N ASN A 97 89.32 -62.39 -34.09
CA ASN A 97 89.09 -60.95 -34.05
C ASN A 97 87.65 -60.55 -34.41
N VAL A 98 86.67 -61.42 -34.19
CA VAL A 98 85.26 -61.04 -34.39
C VAL A 98 84.84 -60.08 -33.28
N VAL A 99 84.31 -58.91 -33.62
CA VAL A 99 83.89 -57.91 -32.63
C VAL A 99 82.44 -57.51 -32.87
N PHE A 100 81.63 -57.59 -31.82
CA PHE A 100 80.33 -56.94 -31.74
C PHE A 100 80.37 -55.87 -30.66
N SER A 101 79.61 -54.80 -30.84
CA SER A 101 79.47 -53.73 -29.85
C SER A 101 78.00 -53.45 -29.58
N GLN A 102 77.66 -53.06 -28.35
CA GLN A 102 76.32 -52.61 -28.01
C GLN A 102 75.97 -51.36 -28.83
N ALA A 103 74.82 -51.37 -29.50
CA ALA A 103 74.32 -50.23 -30.24
C ALA A 103 73.95 -49.12 -29.23
N LEU A 104 74.71 -48.04 -29.27
CA LEU A 104 74.45 -46.81 -28.56
C LEU A 104 74.29 -45.73 -29.61
N VAL A 105 73.21 -44.99 -29.51
CA VAL A 105 72.91 -43.90 -30.43
C VAL A 105 72.74 -42.60 -29.67
N SER A 106 72.90 -41.51 -30.38
CA SER A 106 72.67 -40.17 -29.90
C SER A 106 71.35 -39.65 -30.46
N VAL A 107 70.57 -38.97 -29.62
CA VAL A 107 69.38 -38.24 -30.06
C VAL A 107 69.74 -36.76 -30.08
N LEU A 108 69.72 -36.17 -31.26
CA LEU A 108 70.02 -34.77 -31.50
C LEU A 108 68.74 -34.04 -31.93
N GLY A 109 68.53 -32.86 -31.34
CA GLY A 109 67.44 -31.99 -31.71
C GLY A 109 67.75 -30.55 -31.35
N SER A 110 66.86 -29.64 -31.75
CA SER A 110 66.99 -28.22 -31.49
C SER A 110 65.69 -27.63 -30.95
N VAL A 111 65.80 -26.53 -30.22
CA VAL A 111 64.67 -25.74 -29.76
C VAL A 111 64.71 -24.38 -30.44
N THR A 112 63.58 -23.96 -31.01
CA THR A 112 63.44 -22.65 -31.65
C THR A 112 62.59 -21.76 -30.75
N CYS A 113 63.23 -20.75 -30.15
CA CYS A 113 62.56 -19.76 -29.31
C CYS A 113 62.33 -18.46 -30.07
N LYS A 114 61.30 -17.71 -29.69
CA LYS A 114 60.97 -16.40 -30.28
C LYS A 114 62.04 -15.34 -29.98
N GLU A 115 62.63 -15.41 -28.78
CA GLU A 115 63.72 -14.55 -28.34
C GLU A 115 65.01 -15.36 -28.11
N ARG A 116 65.27 -15.80 -26.88
CA ARG A 116 66.44 -16.62 -26.52
C ARG A 116 66.02 -17.82 -25.69
N CYS A 117 66.48 -19.01 -26.08
CA CYS A 117 66.33 -20.21 -25.25
C CYS A 117 67.40 -20.16 -24.16
N GLY A 118 67.06 -19.72 -22.95
CA GLY A 118 67.99 -19.69 -21.82
C GLY A 118 68.11 -21.05 -21.10
N PRO A 119 68.90 -21.13 -20.01
CA PRO A 119 69.04 -22.34 -19.18
C PRO A 119 67.75 -22.79 -18.48
N SER A 120 66.71 -21.95 -18.52
CA SER A 120 65.38 -22.24 -18.01
C SER A 120 64.64 -23.30 -18.84
N VAL A 121 65.03 -23.55 -20.09
CA VAL A 121 64.41 -24.59 -20.93
C VAL A 121 65.08 -25.93 -20.68
N THR A 122 64.29 -26.94 -20.33
CA THR A 122 64.73 -28.31 -20.10
C THR A 122 64.02 -29.26 -21.04
N VAL A 123 64.79 -30.06 -21.79
CA VAL A 123 64.27 -31.19 -22.56
C VAL A 123 64.47 -32.47 -21.76
N THR A 124 63.42 -33.26 -21.62
CA THR A 124 63.42 -34.53 -20.90
C THR A 124 63.16 -35.67 -21.87
N LEU A 125 64.03 -36.68 -21.87
CA LEU A 125 63.84 -37.95 -22.55
C LEU A 125 63.34 -39.01 -21.55
N VAL A 126 62.15 -39.57 -21.78
CA VAL A 126 61.53 -40.60 -20.93
C VAL A 126 61.37 -41.89 -21.72
N ARG A 127 61.91 -43.01 -21.23
CA ARG A 127 61.71 -44.33 -21.84
C ARG A 127 60.29 -44.85 -21.57
N LEU A 128 59.57 -45.24 -22.62
CA LEU A 128 58.18 -45.71 -22.51
C LEU A 128 58.06 -47.21 -22.15
N ALA A 129 59.10 -48.01 -22.42
CA ALA A 129 59.12 -49.45 -22.18
C ALA A 129 60.00 -49.85 -20.97
N GLY A 130 59.44 -50.63 -20.03
CA GLY A 130 60.14 -51.19 -18.85
C GLY A 130 59.50 -50.84 -17.49
N LYS A 131 59.77 -51.63 -16.44
CA LYS A 131 59.30 -51.36 -15.06
C LYS A 131 59.97 -50.13 -14.40
N HIS A 132 61.12 -49.70 -14.92
CA HIS A 132 61.81 -48.49 -14.49
C HIS A 132 61.77 -47.45 -15.63
N ARG A 133 61.13 -46.30 -15.37
CA ARG A 133 61.12 -45.14 -16.28
C ARG A 133 62.48 -44.45 -16.19
N GLU A 134 63.41 -44.86 -17.05
CA GLU A 134 64.67 -44.14 -17.23
C GLU A 134 64.35 -42.74 -17.77
N ARG A 135 64.74 -41.71 -17.01
CA ARG A 135 64.53 -40.30 -17.31
C ARG A 135 65.88 -39.62 -17.39
N LYS A 136 66.20 -39.04 -18.54
CA LYS A 136 67.36 -38.16 -18.73
C LYS A 136 66.86 -36.77 -19.08
N SER A 137 67.48 -35.73 -18.54
CA SER A 137 67.11 -34.34 -18.83
C SER A 137 68.35 -33.54 -19.20
N VAL A 138 68.22 -32.68 -20.20
CA VAL A 138 69.24 -31.74 -20.64
C VAL A 138 68.65 -30.33 -20.55
N THR A 139 69.35 -29.44 -19.84
CA THR A 139 69.06 -28.00 -19.84
C THR A 139 69.82 -27.36 -20.99
N LEU A 140 69.17 -26.44 -21.72
CA LEU A 140 69.83 -25.70 -22.79
C LEU A 140 70.86 -24.72 -22.23
N THR A 141 71.71 -24.19 -23.12
CA THR A 141 72.74 -23.20 -22.78
C THR A 141 72.49 -21.91 -23.54
N ASP A 142 72.96 -20.77 -23.02
CA ASP A 142 72.79 -19.48 -23.70
C ASP A 142 73.47 -19.42 -25.09
N GLU A 143 74.44 -20.30 -25.35
CA GLU A 143 75.23 -20.35 -26.58
C GLU A 143 74.66 -21.32 -27.64
N SER A 144 73.85 -22.30 -27.23
CA SER A 144 73.30 -23.31 -28.12
C SER A 144 71.90 -23.74 -27.70
N ASN A 145 70.99 -23.72 -28.68
CA ASN A 145 69.63 -24.21 -28.55
C ASN A 145 69.50 -25.69 -28.90
N ASP A 146 70.61 -26.37 -29.17
CA ASP A 146 70.65 -27.78 -29.50
C ASP A 146 70.74 -28.62 -28.23
N PHE A 147 70.00 -29.73 -28.19
CA PHE A 147 70.09 -30.72 -27.14
C PHE A 147 70.63 -32.04 -27.70
N VAL A 148 71.52 -32.66 -26.93
CA VAL A 148 72.12 -33.94 -27.30
C VAL A 148 71.97 -34.91 -26.13
N PHE A 149 71.28 -36.02 -26.38
CA PHE A 149 71.28 -37.17 -25.48
C PHE A 149 72.22 -38.23 -26.03
N SER A 150 73.41 -38.35 -25.46
CA SER A 150 74.40 -39.38 -25.83
C SER A 150 74.14 -40.70 -25.11
N SER A 151 74.58 -41.81 -25.73
CA SER A 151 74.55 -43.14 -25.13
C SER A 151 73.14 -43.59 -24.74
N ILE A 152 72.22 -43.51 -25.70
CA ILE A 152 70.83 -43.97 -25.57
C ILE A 152 70.69 -45.36 -26.19
N LEU A 153 69.91 -46.20 -25.52
CA LEU A 153 69.58 -47.54 -26.03
C LEU A 153 68.47 -47.45 -27.06
N PRO A 154 68.47 -48.30 -28.09
CA PRO A 154 67.34 -48.39 -29.02
C PRO A 154 66.01 -48.72 -28.31
N GLY A 155 64.92 -48.12 -28.77
CA GLY A 155 63.56 -48.33 -28.27
C GLY A 155 62.67 -47.09 -28.34
N LYS A 156 61.47 -47.20 -27.75
CA LYS A 156 60.47 -46.12 -27.75
C LYS A 156 60.66 -45.15 -26.58
N TYR A 157 60.77 -43.88 -26.90
CA TYR A 157 60.94 -42.79 -25.96
C TYR A 157 59.92 -41.68 -26.20
N ARG A 158 59.68 -40.87 -25.18
CA ARG A 158 58.92 -39.62 -25.24
C ARG A 158 59.84 -38.47 -24.86
N LEU A 159 60.00 -37.52 -25.76
CA LEU A 159 60.70 -36.27 -25.53
C LEU A 159 59.69 -35.22 -25.06
N GLU A 160 59.99 -34.52 -23.97
CA GLU A 160 59.15 -33.45 -23.41
C GLU A 160 59.99 -32.20 -23.20
N VAL A 161 59.54 -31.06 -23.73
CA VAL A 161 60.17 -29.76 -23.51
C VAL A 161 59.38 -29.00 -22.45
N LYS A 162 60.10 -28.29 -21.56
CA LYS A 162 59.48 -27.47 -20.53
C LYS A 162 60.31 -26.24 -20.24
N HIS A 163 59.66 -25.08 -20.14
CA HIS A 163 60.28 -23.90 -19.54
C HIS A 163 60.04 -23.90 -18.02
N ASN A 164 61.12 -23.86 -17.25
CA ASN A 164 61.08 -23.78 -15.79
C ASN A 164 61.29 -22.32 -15.39
N SER A 165 60.21 -21.55 -15.35
CA SER A 165 60.23 -20.20 -14.77
C SER A 165 60.16 -20.23 -13.24
N MET A 166 60.64 -19.14 -12.64
CA MET A 166 60.49 -18.86 -11.22
C MET A 166 59.13 -18.19 -10.93
N GLY A 167 58.09 -18.62 -11.64
CA GLY A 167 56.74 -18.06 -11.59
C GLY A 167 56.00 -18.35 -10.28
N PRO A 168 54.77 -17.81 -10.13
CA PRO A 168 53.99 -17.90 -8.88
C PRO A 168 53.57 -19.33 -8.51
N VAL A 169 53.53 -20.27 -9.47
CA VAL A 169 53.27 -21.70 -9.24
C VAL A 169 54.52 -22.49 -9.62
N PRO A 170 55.28 -23.02 -8.65
CA PRO A 170 56.48 -23.80 -8.93
C PRO A 170 56.11 -25.06 -9.73
N GLY A 171 56.63 -25.17 -10.95
CA GLY A 171 56.47 -26.36 -11.78
C GLY A 171 55.35 -26.33 -12.82
N GLU A 172 54.72 -25.19 -13.11
CA GLU A 172 53.96 -24.98 -14.35
C GLU A 172 54.83 -24.37 -15.45
N ASP A 173 54.51 -24.68 -16.70
CA ASP A 173 55.18 -24.13 -17.88
C ASP A 173 54.48 -22.82 -18.29
N ASP A 174 55.23 -21.72 -18.30
CA ASP A 174 54.77 -20.39 -18.71
C ASP A 174 54.87 -20.16 -20.22
N TRP A 175 55.39 -21.12 -20.99
CA TRP A 175 55.45 -21.04 -22.46
C TRP A 175 54.45 -21.99 -23.12
N CYS A 176 53.84 -21.53 -24.21
CA CYS A 176 53.06 -22.40 -25.07
C CYS A 176 53.93 -22.91 -26.22
N TRP A 177 53.97 -24.23 -26.36
CA TRP A 177 54.71 -24.93 -27.41
C TRP A 177 53.77 -25.33 -28.53
N GLU A 178 54.26 -25.35 -29.77
CA GLU A 178 53.51 -25.95 -30.88
C GLU A 178 53.24 -27.43 -30.61
N GLN A 179 54.24 -28.12 -30.07
CA GLN A 179 54.13 -29.47 -29.53
C GLN A 179 55.05 -29.59 -28.30
N HIS A 180 54.49 -29.80 -27.11
CA HIS A 180 55.27 -29.89 -25.86
C HIS A 180 55.88 -31.29 -25.64
N ALA A 181 55.37 -32.31 -26.33
CA ALA A 181 55.84 -33.68 -26.22
C ALA A 181 55.73 -34.43 -27.54
N THR A 182 56.76 -35.21 -27.87
CA THR A 182 56.85 -35.99 -29.10
C THR A 182 57.37 -37.39 -28.79
N ASP A 183 56.65 -38.41 -29.24
CA ASP A 183 57.07 -39.81 -29.13
C ASP A 183 58.01 -40.14 -30.30
N VAL A 184 59.16 -40.74 -29.99
CA VAL A 184 60.21 -41.10 -30.95
C VAL A 184 60.61 -42.57 -30.80
N ASP A 185 60.87 -43.24 -31.92
CA ASP A 185 61.39 -44.61 -31.95
C ASP A 185 62.86 -44.58 -32.35
N VAL A 186 63.73 -44.90 -31.39
CA VAL A 186 65.18 -44.78 -31.52
C VAL A 186 65.72 -46.12 -32.02
N GLY A 187 66.29 -46.13 -33.24
CA GLY A 187 66.85 -47.32 -33.91
C GLY A 187 68.32 -47.57 -33.58
N THR A 188 69.06 -48.15 -34.54
CA THR A 188 70.51 -48.40 -34.45
C THR A 188 71.37 -47.28 -35.04
N GLU A 189 70.74 -46.25 -35.61
CA GLU A 189 71.38 -45.05 -36.16
C GLU A 189 71.01 -43.83 -35.29
N ASP A 190 71.86 -42.80 -35.32
CA ASP A 190 71.61 -41.56 -34.59
C ASP A 190 70.32 -40.89 -35.10
N LEU A 191 69.50 -40.43 -34.15
CA LEU A 191 68.22 -39.78 -34.46
C LEU A 191 68.44 -38.27 -34.47
N GLU A 192 68.34 -37.67 -35.64
CA GLU A 192 68.48 -36.23 -35.86
C GLU A 192 67.14 -35.60 -36.28
N GLY A 193 67.00 -34.29 -36.09
CA GLY A 193 65.89 -33.51 -36.64
C GLY A 193 64.66 -33.37 -35.74
N VAL A 194 64.76 -33.70 -34.45
CA VAL A 194 63.68 -33.37 -33.50
C VAL A 194 63.71 -31.87 -33.20
N VAL A 195 62.64 -31.16 -33.53
CA VAL A 195 62.54 -29.71 -33.30
C VAL A 195 61.37 -29.39 -32.39
N PHE A 196 61.62 -28.62 -31.35
CA PHE A 196 60.58 -28.01 -30.52
C PHE A 196 60.48 -26.52 -30.84
N VAL A 197 59.28 -26.03 -31.12
CA VAL A 197 59.02 -24.63 -31.49
C VAL A 197 58.22 -23.95 -30.38
N GLN A 198 58.76 -22.85 -29.85
CA GLN A 198 58.02 -21.97 -28.95
C GLN A 198 56.96 -21.23 -29.76
N LYS A 199 55.69 -21.50 -29.47
CA LYS A 199 54.56 -20.81 -30.10
C LYS A 199 54.35 -19.43 -29.49
N GLY A 200 54.51 -19.30 -28.17
CA GLY A 200 54.31 -18.04 -27.44
C GLY A 200 54.40 -18.19 -25.92
N TYR A 201 53.69 -17.32 -25.21
CA TYR A 201 53.67 -17.22 -23.75
C TYR A 201 52.27 -17.52 -23.20
N TRP A 202 52.16 -18.32 -22.14
CA TRP A 202 50.90 -18.54 -21.45
C TRP A 202 50.56 -17.36 -20.54
N VAL A 203 49.45 -16.71 -20.82
CA VAL A 203 48.89 -15.67 -19.95
C VAL A 203 47.66 -16.22 -19.22
N THR A 204 47.69 -16.15 -17.89
CA THR A 204 46.58 -16.56 -17.05
C THR A 204 45.62 -15.39 -16.85
N PHE A 205 44.41 -15.52 -17.37
CA PHE A 205 43.31 -14.58 -17.15
C PHE A 205 42.32 -15.17 -16.16
N THR A 206 41.97 -14.42 -15.13
CA THR A 206 40.84 -14.72 -14.25
C THR A 206 39.81 -13.60 -14.39
N SER A 207 38.69 -13.88 -15.04
CA SER A 207 37.62 -12.91 -15.27
C SER A 207 36.35 -13.25 -14.52
N THR A 208 35.64 -12.25 -14.02
CA THR A 208 34.29 -12.45 -13.46
C THR A 208 33.22 -12.60 -14.55
N HIS A 209 33.50 -12.19 -15.79
CA HIS A 209 32.53 -12.18 -16.92
C HIS A 209 33.17 -12.61 -18.25
N ASP A 210 32.33 -13.05 -19.17
CA ASP A 210 32.73 -13.24 -20.57
C ASP A 210 32.92 -11.87 -21.24
N VAL A 211 34.05 -11.65 -21.92
CA VAL A 211 34.35 -10.40 -22.63
C VAL A 211 35.19 -10.66 -23.89
N ASP A 212 34.80 -10.01 -24.98
CA ASP A 212 35.62 -9.94 -26.19
C ASP A 212 36.61 -8.78 -26.03
N ALA A 213 37.90 -9.07 -26.23
CA ALA A 213 38.98 -8.10 -26.15
C ALA A 213 39.82 -8.17 -27.43
N HIS A 214 40.64 -7.16 -27.66
CA HIS A 214 41.74 -7.25 -28.60
C HIS A 214 43.03 -6.77 -27.96
N ILE A 215 44.12 -7.34 -28.42
CA ILE A 215 45.47 -6.88 -28.12
C ILE A 215 46.03 -6.23 -29.37
N THR A 216 46.75 -5.13 -29.20
CA THR A 216 47.54 -4.55 -30.29
C THR A 216 48.88 -5.26 -30.36
N ASP A 217 49.18 -5.87 -31.49
CA ASP A 217 50.48 -6.47 -31.78
C ASP A 217 51.54 -5.36 -32.01
N PRO A 218 52.84 -5.59 -31.80
CA PRO A 218 53.89 -4.63 -32.17
C PRO A 218 53.82 -4.15 -33.63
N ASP A 219 53.25 -4.94 -34.55
CA ASP A 219 53.02 -4.58 -35.96
C ASP A 219 51.75 -3.74 -36.18
N GLY A 220 50.98 -3.44 -35.13
CA GLY A 220 49.78 -2.60 -35.15
C GLY A 220 48.48 -3.33 -35.51
N SER A 221 48.52 -4.63 -35.79
CA SER A 221 47.32 -5.43 -36.08
C SER A 221 46.59 -5.86 -34.80
N PRO A 222 45.25 -5.75 -34.72
CA PRO A 222 44.48 -6.19 -33.57
C PRO A 222 44.29 -7.71 -33.56
N ILE A 223 44.72 -8.37 -32.48
CA ILE A 223 44.49 -9.80 -32.22
C ILE A 223 43.26 -9.92 -31.33
N ASN A 224 42.16 -10.46 -31.87
CA ASN A 224 40.93 -10.66 -31.11
C ASN A 224 41.08 -11.84 -30.13
N LEU A 225 40.77 -11.57 -28.86
CA LEU A 225 40.76 -12.52 -27.76
C LEU A 225 39.35 -12.68 -27.20
N LYS A 226 38.94 -13.92 -26.92
CA LYS A 226 37.68 -14.21 -26.22
C LYS A 226 38.00 -14.66 -24.81
N ILE A 227 37.69 -13.82 -23.82
CA ILE A 227 37.94 -14.12 -22.42
C ILE A 227 36.67 -14.65 -21.79
N LYS A 228 36.69 -15.87 -21.28
CA LYS A 228 35.55 -16.47 -20.57
C LYS A 228 35.63 -16.20 -19.06
N LYS A 229 34.47 -16.25 -18.40
CA LYS A 229 34.30 -16.23 -16.95
C LYS A 229 35.05 -17.40 -16.33
N GLY A 230 35.80 -17.12 -15.26
CA GLY A 230 36.67 -18.07 -14.58
C GLY A 230 38.14 -17.89 -14.93
N SER A 231 38.94 -18.88 -14.53
CA SER A 231 40.37 -18.93 -14.85
C SER A 231 40.59 -19.64 -16.19
N GLN A 232 41.40 -19.04 -17.06
CA GLN A 232 41.75 -19.59 -18.36
C GLN A 232 43.18 -19.19 -18.75
N HIS A 233 43.84 -20.04 -19.54
CA HIS A 233 45.15 -19.78 -20.11
C HIS A 233 45.02 -19.50 -21.60
N ILE A 234 45.59 -18.39 -22.06
CA ILE A 234 45.65 -18.00 -23.47
C ILE A 234 47.11 -17.90 -23.89
N CYS A 235 47.43 -18.47 -25.05
CA CYS A 235 48.77 -18.43 -25.66
C CYS A 235 48.91 -17.14 -26.48
N LEU A 236 49.83 -16.26 -26.08
CA LEU A 236 50.17 -15.01 -26.77
C LEU A 236 51.45 -15.19 -27.58
N GLU A 237 51.38 -15.02 -28.90
CA GLU A 237 52.46 -15.40 -29.83
C GLU A 237 53.60 -14.38 -29.95
N SER A 238 53.30 -13.10 -29.69
CA SER A 238 54.24 -11.99 -29.79
C SER A 238 54.87 -11.66 -28.44
N PRO A 239 56.19 -11.36 -28.40
CA PRO A 239 56.86 -10.85 -27.21
C PRO A 239 56.69 -9.32 -27.09
N GLY A 240 56.64 -8.81 -25.86
CA GLY A 240 56.65 -7.40 -25.53
C GLY A 240 55.59 -6.97 -24.52
N VAL A 241 55.32 -5.67 -24.49
CA VAL A 241 54.26 -5.08 -23.68
C VAL A 241 53.04 -4.83 -24.55
N HIS A 242 51.96 -5.53 -24.24
CA HIS A 242 50.71 -5.51 -24.98
C HIS A 242 49.62 -4.77 -24.21
N GLU A 243 48.86 -3.90 -24.88
CA GLU A 243 47.71 -3.23 -24.28
C GLU A 243 46.42 -3.99 -24.61
N LEU A 244 45.68 -4.38 -23.57
CA LEU A 244 44.40 -5.08 -23.69
C LEU A 244 43.26 -4.07 -23.78
N LEU A 245 42.49 -4.15 -24.86
CA LEU A 245 41.36 -3.27 -25.16
C LEU A 245 40.07 -4.08 -25.30
N PHE A 246 39.04 -3.75 -24.51
CA PHE A 246 37.76 -4.45 -24.54
C PHE A 246 36.84 -3.95 -25.67
N ILE A 247 36.17 -4.87 -26.36
CA ILE A 247 35.25 -4.57 -27.46
C ILE A 247 33.82 -4.73 -26.94
N ASN A 248 33.01 -3.66 -27.03
CA ASN A 248 31.57 -3.69 -26.71
C ASN A 248 31.23 -4.37 -25.36
N SER A 249 32.10 -4.21 -24.36
CA SER A 249 31.87 -4.83 -23.06
C SER A 249 30.69 -4.16 -22.35
N CYS A 250 29.74 -4.99 -21.90
CA CYS A 250 28.66 -4.57 -21.01
C CYS A 250 29.17 -4.33 -19.58
N VAL A 251 30.41 -4.74 -19.27
CA VAL A 251 31.05 -4.62 -17.97
C VAL A 251 32.29 -3.74 -18.07
N SER A 252 32.44 -2.82 -17.12
CA SER A 252 33.66 -2.02 -16.94
C SER A 252 34.53 -2.67 -15.89
N PHE A 253 35.77 -2.98 -16.26
CA PHE A 253 36.76 -3.66 -15.42
C PHE A 253 37.73 -2.69 -14.70
N GLY A 254 37.32 -1.44 -14.50
CA GLY A 254 38.11 -0.40 -13.82
C GLY A 254 39.02 0.39 -14.77
N ASN A 255 40.22 0.76 -14.30
CA ASN A 255 41.15 1.60 -15.07
C ASN A 255 41.74 0.85 -16.27
N MET A 256 41.29 1.25 -17.45
CA MET A 256 41.83 0.86 -18.75
C MET A 256 42.96 1.83 -19.20
N PRO A 257 43.94 1.37 -20.00
CA PRO A 257 44.15 0.00 -20.50
C PRO A 257 45.04 -0.87 -19.57
N THR A 258 44.74 -2.17 -19.50
CA THR A 258 45.58 -3.16 -18.79
C THR A 258 46.78 -3.54 -19.66
N LYS A 259 47.98 -3.42 -19.11
CA LYS A 259 49.23 -3.78 -19.80
C LYS A 259 49.66 -5.21 -19.44
N ILE A 260 50.03 -5.99 -20.46
CA ILE A 260 50.51 -7.36 -20.34
C ILE A 260 51.98 -7.35 -20.74
N ASP A 261 52.87 -7.74 -19.84
CA ASP A 261 54.31 -7.84 -20.09
C ASP A 261 54.71 -9.31 -20.21
N THR A 262 55.14 -9.76 -21.39
CA THR A 262 55.54 -11.16 -21.61
C THR A 262 56.85 -11.53 -20.93
N SER A 263 57.65 -10.54 -20.51
CA SER A 263 58.91 -10.78 -19.79
C SER A 263 58.70 -11.03 -18.29
N ASN A 264 57.56 -10.58 -17.75
CA ASN A 264 57.18 -10.74 -16.35
C ASN A 264 55.68 -11.05 -16.23
N LEU A 265 55.34 -12.31 -16.52
CA LEU A 265 53.96 -12.79 -16.57
C LEU A 265 53.36 -12.82 -15.15
N MET A 266 52.51 -11.83 -14.86
CA MET A 266 51.65 -11.81 -13.68
C MET A 266 50.22 -12.23 -14.05
N PRO A 267 49.50 -12.97 -13.17
CA PRO A 267 48.09 -13.29 -13.39
C PRO A 267 47.24 -12.02 -13.50
N ILE A 268 46.39 -11.96 -14.53
CA ILE A 268 45.52 -10.81 -14.78
C ILE A 268 44.14 -11.09 -14.18
N TYR A 269 43.74 -10.27 -13.22
CA TYR A 269 42.43 -10.36 -12.58
C TYR A 269 41.50 -9.28 -13.13
N LEU A 270 40.50 -9.69 -13.92
CA LEU A 270 39.48 -8.82 -14.47
C LEU A 270 38.23 -8.89 -13.59
N LYS A 271 38.12 -7.94 -12.67
CA LYS A 271 36.95 -7.80 -11.81
C LYS A 271 36.01 -6.73 -12.38
N GLY A 272 34.79 -7.13 -12.73
CA GLY A 272 33.74 -6.18 -13.11
C GLY A 272 33.39 -5.25 -11.95
N GLU A 273 33.60 -3.94 -12.13
CA GLU A 273 33.31 -2.91 -11.13
C GLU A 273 31.98 -2.19 -11.41
N LYS A 274 31.68 -1.95 -12.69
CA LYS A 274 30.45 -1.28 -13.14
C LYS A 274 29.83 -2.00 -14.32
N TYR A 275 28.53 -1.85 -14.51
CA TYR A 275 27.76 -2.42 -15.62
C TYR A 275 27.17 -1.32 -16.48
N ARG A 276 27.27 -1.47 -17.80
CA ARG A 276 26.71 -0.55 -18.79
C ARG A 276 25.24 -0.92 -19.02
N LEU A 277 24.35 -0.07 -18.52
CA LEU A 277 22.92 -0.15 -18.80
C LEU A 277 22.63 0.62 -20.09
N THR A 278 21.80 0.04 -20.96
CA THR A 278 21.35 0.67 -22.20
C THR A 278 19.84 0.79 -22.20
N GLY A 279 19.32 1.89 -22.73
CA GLY A 279 17.88 2.14 -22.82
C GLY A 279 17.52 2.86 -24.10
N ARG A 280 16.26 2.72 -24.51
CA ARG A 280 15.73 3.28 -25.76
C ARG A 280 14.51 4.15 -25.50
N ILE A 281 14.40 5.24 -26.24
CA ILE A 281 13.25 6.15 -26.20
C ILE A 281 12.72 6.30 -27.62
N THR A 282 11.45 5.98 -27.82
CA THR A 282 10.76 6.17 -29.10
C THR A 282 9.84 7.38 -28.96
N VAL A 283 10.02 8.41 -29.78
CA VAL A 283 9.16 9.60 -29.75
C VAL A 283 8.27 9.60 -30.98
N ASP A 284 6.95 9.71 -30.80
CA ASP A 284 5.96 9.81 -31.88
C ASP A 284 5.30 11.21 -31.86
N LEU A 285 5.47 11.96 -32.94
CA LEU A 285 4.97 13.32 -33.13
C LEU A 285 3.89 13.31 -34.22
N SER A 286 2.66 13.00 -33.85
CA SER A 286 1.52 12.81 -34.77
C SER A 286 0.56 14.01 -34.88
N SER A 287 1.05 15.26 -34.75
CA SER A 287 0.19 16.45 -34.82
C SER A 287 0.10 17.11 -36.20
N THR A 288 -1.12 17.44 -36.62
CA THR A 288 -1.50 18.23 -37.81
C THR A 288 -1.07 19.70 -37.78
N ASP A 289 -0.55 20.19 -36.65
CA ASP A 289 -0.16 21.59 -36.45
C ASP A 289 1.34 21.83 -36.68
N GLY A 290 1.75 21.69 -37.95
CA GLY A 290 2.74 22.55 -38.61
C GLY A 290 4.19 22.67 -38.11
N VAL A 291 4.59 22.25 -36.91
CA VAL A 291 5.98 22.34 -36.45
C VAL A 291 6.30 21.22 -35.48
N THR A 292 7.18 20.29 -35.87
CA THR A 292 7.76 19.32 -34.93
C THR A 292 9.13 18.88 -35.40
N GLU A 293 10.14 19.74 -35.21
CA GLU A 293 11.53 19.26 -35.16
C GLU A 293 11.69 18.38 -33.91
N PHE A 294 12.22 17.17 -34.13
CA PHE A 294 12.63 16.27 -33.07
C PHE A 294 13.80 16.90 -32.30
N PRO A 295 13.86 16.83 -30.96
CA PRO A 295 15.03 17.29 -30.23
C PRO A 295 16.25 16.47 -30.62
N ASP A 296 17.43 17.09 -30.78
CA ASP A 296 18.66 16.33 -31.05
C ASP A 296 19.05 15.42 -29.88
N ILE A 297 18.75 15.87 -28.65
CA ILE A 297 19.11 15.19 -27.41
C ILE A 297 17.93 15.22 -26.44
N ILE A 298 17.65 14.08 -25.81
CA ILE A 298 16.71 13.96 -24.68
C ILE A 298 17.52 13.67 -23.42
N LEU A 299 17.31 14.44 -22.34
CA LEU A 299 17.98 14.16 -21.08
C LEU A 299 17.22 13.09 -20.30
N VAL A 300 17.95 12.15 -19.71
CA VAL A 300 17.42 11.11 -18.82
C VAL A 300 18.07 11.29 -17.47
N ASP A 301 17.30 11.69 -16.47
CA ASP A 301 17.79 11.76 -15.11
C ASP A 301 17.88 10.37 -14.52
N ILE A 302 18.96 10.13 -13.79
CA ILE A 302 19.15 8.90 -13.03
C ILE A 302 19.08 9.28 -11.55
N LEU A 303 18.04 8.78 -10.89
CA LEU A 303 17.79 9.01 -9.47
C LEU A 303 18.13 7.76 -8.66
N ASP A 304 18.53 7.95 -7.41
CA ASP A 304 18.65 6.87 -6.42
C ASP A 304 17.28 6.45 -5.84
N SER A 305 17.30 5.52 -4.88
CA SER A 305 16.09 5.10 -4.16
C SER A 305 15.44 6.20 -3.33
N GLU A 306 16.18 7.25 -2.96
CA GLU A 306 15.71 8.42 -2.22
C GLU A 306 15.24 9.57 -3.14
N ARG A 307 15.26 9.34 -4.47
CA ARG A 307 14.94 10.32 -5.53
C ARG A 307 15.91 11.51 -5.62
N SER A 308 17.14 11.34 -5.16
CA SER A 308 18.22 12.30 -5.38
C SER A 308 18.84 12.07 -6.76
N VAL A 309 19.12 13.16 -7.49
CA VAL A 309 19.78 13.10 -8.80
C VAL A 309 21.25 12.71 -8.61
N ILE A 310 21.62 11.54 -9.12
CA ILE A 310 23.01 11.05 -9.09
C ILE A 310 23.77 11.62 -10.30
N GLU A 311 23.24 11.36 -11.49
CA GLU A 311 23.88 11.66 -12.76
C GLU A 311 22.81 11.81 -13.86
N GLY A 312 23.11 12.56 -14.92
CA GLY A 312 22.22 12.71 -16.08
C GLY A 312 22.81 12.01 -17.29
N ALA A 313 22.04 11.12 -17.93
CA ALA A 313 22.39 10.53 -19.21
C ALA A 313 21.79 11.34 -20.37
N THR A 314 22.50 11.37 -21.49
CA THR A 314 22.03 11.97 -22.74
C THR A 314 21.59 10.86 -23.69
N ALA A 315 20.33 10.91 -24.12
CA ALA A 315 19.81 10.05 -25.17
C ALA A 315 19.99 10.75 -26.51
N ASN A 316 20.82 10.16 -27.36
CA ASN A 316 21.17 10.71 -28.67
C ASN A 316 20.27 10.10 -29.74
N LEU A 317 19.92 10.90 -30.74
CA LEU A 317 19.14 10.45 -31.88
C LEU A 317 19.94 9.43 -32.71
N VAL A 318 19.43 8.19 -32.81
CA VAL A 318 20.07 7.09 -33.55
C VAL A 318 19.46 6.96 -34.94
N SER A 319 18.13 7.05 -35.01
CA SER A 319 17.41 7.07 -36.28
C SER A 319 16.21 7.99 -36.17
N SER A 320 16.20 9.02 -37.00
CA SER A 320 14.96 9.58 -37.51
C SER A 320 14.70 8.83 -38.80
N GLY A 321 13.53 8.20 -38.98
CA GLY A 321 13.14 7.94 -40.37
C GLY A 321 13.20 9.29 -41.11
N GLY A 322 13.58 9.32 -42.39
CA GLY A 322 13.85 10.58 -43.12
C GLY A 322 12.70 11.60 -43.05
N ASP A 323 12.81 12.76 -43.71
CA ASP A 323 11.96 13.98 -43.62
C ASP A 323 10.41 13.84 -43.51
N GLN A 324 9.83 12.65 -43.62
CA GLN A 324 8.41 12.33 -43.39
C GLN A 324 8.13 11.37 -42.21
N ALA A 325 9.14 10.95 -41.44
CA ALA A 325 8.92 9.98 -40.36
C ALA A 325 8.28 10.62 -39.15
N ARG A 326 7.20 9.97 -38.70
CA ARG A 326 6.42 10.37 -37.53
C ARG A 326 7.07 9.95 -36.21
N SER A 327 8.11 9.13 -36.27
CA SER A 327 8.78 8.55 -35.10
C SER A 327 10.31 8.67 -35.15
N ALA A 328 10.91 9.03 -34.02
CA ALA A 328 12.36 9.08 -33.82
C ALA A 328 12.80 8.13 -32.69
N LEU A 329 13.94 7.48 -32.86
CA LEU A 329 14.54 6.56 -31.90
C LEU A 329 15.81 7.16 -31.28
N TYR A 330 15.83 7.20 -29.96
CA TYR A 330 16.97 7.65 -29.16
C TYR A 330 17.52 6.50 -28.33
N GLU A 331 18.83 6.46 -28.15
CA GLU A 331 19.52 5.49 -27.30
C GLU A 331 20.43 6.20 -26.31
N TYR A 332 20.43 5.72 -25.06
CA TYR A 332 21.28 6.22 -23.99
C TYR A 332 21.97 5.06 -23.28
N SER A 333 23.11 5.33 -22.66
CA SER A 333 23.80 4.35 -21.82
C SER A 333 24.46 4.99 -20.61
N VAL A 334 24.43 4.29 -19.47
CA VAL A 334 25.04 4.71 -18.21
C VAL A 334 25.83 3.56 -17.59
N LEU A 335 26.90 3.88 -16.85
CA LEU A 335 27.65 2.92 -16.03
C LEU A 335 27.15 2.95 -14.59
N ALA A 336 26.63 1.83 -14.10
CA ALA A 336 26.05 1.69 -12.77
C ALA A 336 26.82 0.66 -11.92
N THR A 337 26.80 0.80 -10.59
CA THR A 337 27.45 -0.18 -9.71
C THR A 337 26.49 -1.31 -9.32
N PRO A 338 26.99 -2.55 -9.19
CA PRO A 338 26.18 -3.69 -8.75
C PRO A 338 25.51 -3.46 -7.39
N GLY A 339 24.22 -3.82 -7.28
CA GLY A 339 23.42 -3.65 -6.06
C GLY A 339 22.69 -2.30 -5.96
N GLU A 340 22.96 -1.34 -6.86
CA GLU A 340 22.23 -0.08 -6.92
C GLU A 340 20.80 -0.28 -7.46
N LYS A 341 19.87 0.48 -6.88
CA LYS A 341 18.51 0.63 -7.40
C LYS A 341 18.39 2.02 -8.02
N LEU A 342 18.32 2.06 -9.35
CA LEU A 342 18.30 3.29 -10.14
C LEU A 342 16.92 3.54 -10.73
N ILE A 343 16.51 4.81 -10.78
CA ILE A 343 15.26 5.26 -11.39
C ILE A 343 15.58 6.16 -12.58
N PHE A 344 15.11 5.79 -13.76
CA PHE A 344 15.33 6.52 -15.01
C PHE A 344 14.13 7.38 -15.34
N VAL A 345 14.33 8.69 -15.52
CA VAL A 345 13.28 9.67 -15.80
C VAL A 345 13.66 10.53 -17.01
N PRO A 346 13.12 10.26 -18.21
CA PRO A 346 13.35 11.12 -19.38
C PRO A 346 12.62 12.47 -19.25
N ARG A 347 13.25 13.55 -19.72
CA ARG A 347 12.72 14.92 -19.69
C ARG A 347 12.94 15.68 -21.00
N ASP A 348 11.96 16.50 -21.38
CA ASP A 348 12.06 17.43 -22.51
C ASP A 348 12.51 18.82 -22.03
N THR A 349 13.71 19.21 -22.44
CA THR A 349 14.36 20.48 -22.05
C THR A 349 13.98 21.67 -22.93
N ARG A 350 13.30 21.46 -24.06
CA ARG A 350 12.98 22.54 -25.03
C ARG A 350 12.11 23.62 -24.40
N ARG A 351 12.53 24.88 -24.40
CA ARG A 351 11.77 25.97 -23.74
C ARG A 351 10.59 26.45 -24.56
N GLU A 352 10.65 26.28 -25.88
CA GLU A 352 9.64 26.73 -26.82
C GLU A 352 8.88 25.54 -27.41
N GLY A 353 7.60 25.76 -27.73
CA GLY A 353 6.71 24.74 -28.28
C GLY A 353 6.04 23.83 -27.24
N LYS A 354 5.23 22.89 -27.74
CA LYS A 354 4.54 21.88 -26.92
C LYS A 354 5.57 20.85 -26.41
N LYS A 355 5.55 20.60 -25.10
CA LYS A 355 6.45 19.67 -24.42
C LYS A 355 6.13 18.22 -24.73
N ILE A 356 7.16 17.37 -24.81
CA ILE A 356 7.01 15.91 -24.88
C ILE A 356 6.90 15.34 -23.46
N LEU A 357 5.90 14.47 -23.26
CA LEU A 357 5.73 13.65 -22.06
C LEU A 357 6.07 12.19 -22.38
N PHE A 358 6.55 11.46 -21.38
CA PHE A 358 7.07 10.10 -21.56
C PHE A 358 6.23 9.05 -20.82
N TYR A 359 6.11 7.88 -21.45
CA TYR A 359 5.21 6.80 -21.11
C TYR A 359 6.01 5.49 -21.04
N PRO A 360 6.17 4.87 -19.85
CA PRO A 360 5.78 5.38 -18.53
C PRO A 360 6.66 6.58 -18.10
N LYS A 361 6.28 7.25 -17.00
CA LYS A 361 7.04 8.40 -16.49
C LYS A 361 8.44 8.03 -15.99
N GLU A 362 8.57 6.86 -15.39
CA GLU A 362 9.84 6.38 -14.81
C GLU A 362 9.95 4.86 -14.87
N HIS A 363 11.19 4.36 -14.97
CA HIS A 363 11.50 2.94 -14.83
C HIS A 363 12.47 2.72 -13.68
N GLN A 364 12.19 1.73 -12.82
CA GLN A 364 13.08 1.31 -11.75
C GLN A 364 13.85 0.06 -12.19
N VAL A 365 15.17 0.10 -12.07
CA VAL A 365 16.06 -1.00 -12.45
C VAL A 365 16.97 -1.33 -11.28
N LEU A 366 17.08 -2.61 -10.95
CA LEU A 366 18.03 -3.13 -9.98
C LEU A 366 19.21 -3.74 -10.73
N VAL A 367 20.42 -3.28 -10.44
CA VAL A 367 21.63 -3.79 -11.08
C VAL A 367 22.05 -5.08 -10.38
N THR A 368 22.01 -6.21 -11.10
CA THR A 368 22.43 -7.51 -10.57
C THR A 368 23.93 -7.75 -10.76
N ASN A 369 24.47 -8.69 -10.00
CA ASN A 369 25.90 -9.01 -10.02
C ASN A 369 26.29 -10.06 -11.06
N ASP A 370 25.30 -10.65 -11.75
CA ASP A 370 25.48 -11.80 -12.63
C ASP A 370 25.01 -11.45 -14.05
N ASP A 371 25.96 -11.54 -14.99
CA ASP A 371 25.83 -11.38 -16.44
C ASP A 371 25.46 -9.96 -16.93
N CYS A 372 25.49 -9.77 -18.26
CA CYS A 372 25.11 -8.50 -18.87
C CYS A 372 23.66 -8.17 -18.51
N GLN A 373 23.45 -6.94 -18.04
CA GLN A 373 22.13 -6.45 -17.65
C GLN A 373 21.22 -6.37 -18.88
N ALA A 374 19.96 -6.78 -18.71
CA ALA A 374 18.95 -6.60 -19.75
C ALA A 374 18.78 -5.10 -20.08
N SER A 375 18.45 -4.81 -21.34
CA SER A 375 18.11 -3.44 -21.76
C SER A 375 16.95 -2.91 -20.91
N ILE A 376 17.05 -1.64 -20.52
CA ILE A 376 15.98 -0.93 -19.83
C ILE A 376 14.75 -0.94 -20.76
N PRO A 377 13.53 -1.21 -20.22
CA PRO A 377 12.32 -1.13 -21.03
C PRO A 377 12.20 0.24 -21.70
N SER A 378 11.69 0.26 -22.92
CA SER A 378 11.68 1.47 -23.74
C SER A 378 10.64 2.48 -23.26
N PHE A 379 11.00 3.76 -23.28
CA PHE A 379 10.07 4.86 -23.08
C PHE A 379 9.41 5.27 -24.40
N SER A 380 8.11 5.58 -24.36
CA SER A 380 7.40 6.21 -25.48
C SER A 380 7.18 7.69 -25.19
N GLY A 381 7.61 8.59 -26.06
CA GLY A 381 7.45 10.04 -25.94
C GLY A 381 6.36 10.55 -26.88
N ARG A 382 5.43 11.36 -26.38
CA ARG A 382 4.35 11.99 -27.16
C ARG A 382 4.16 13.44 -26.73
N LEU A 383 3.61 14.29 -27.60
CA LEU A 383 3.28 15.67 -27.22
C LEU A 383 2.25 15.67 -26.08
N GLY A 384 2.51 16.47 -25.05
CA GLY A 384 1.58 16.67 -23.95
C GLY A 384 0.29 17.31 -24.43
N LEU A 385 -0.82 16.95 -23.77
CA LEU A 385 -2.12 17.57 -23.96
C LEU A 385 -2.12 18.98 -23.36
N TYR A 386 -2.60 19.95 -24.12
CA TYR A 386 -2.81 21.32 -23.66
C TYR A 386 -4.31 21.63 -23.73
N ILE A 387 -4.86 22.09 -22.61
CA ILE A 387 -6.24 22.53 -22.51
C ILE A 387 -6.27 24.03 -22.79
N GLU A 388 -6.90 24.40 -23.89
CA GLU A 388 -7.13 25.78 -24.29
C GLU A 388 -8.59 26.12 -24.00
N GLY A 389 -8.80 27.11 -23.14
CA GLY A 389 -10.12 27.55 -22.72
C GLY A 389 -10.28 29.06 -22.78
N SER A 390 -11.52 29.51 -22.68
CA SER A 390 -11.89 30.91 -22.93
C SER A 390 -12.97 31.41 -21.97
N ILE A 391 -12.95 32.70 -21.67
CA ILE A 391 -13.88 33.36 -20.75
C ILE A 391 -14.54 34.52 -21.48
N SER A 392 -15.88 34.53 -21.49
CA SER A 392 -16.69 35.54 -22.18
C SER A 392 -17.65 36.24 -21.21
N PRO A 393 -17.71 37.58 -21.16
CA PRO A 393 -16.78 38.51 -21.81
C PRO A 393 -15.32 38.34 -21.32
N PRO A 394 -14.31 38.82 -22.08
CA PRO A 394 -12.90 38.69 -21.73
C PRO A 394 -12.61 39.22 -20.32
N LEU A 395 -12.07 38.34 -19.48
CA LEU A 395 -11.76 38.66 -18.08
C LEU A 395 -10.43 38.05 -17.68
N SER A 396 -9.47 38.91 -17.31
CA SER A 396 -8.16 38.48 -16.81
C SER A 396 -8.18 38.11 -15.33
N GLY A 397 -7.27 37.22 -14.92
CA GLY A 397 -7.06 36.84 -13.53
C GLY A 397 -8.19 35.97 -12.97
N VAL A 398 -8.83 35.17 -13.82
CA VAL A 398 -9.70 34.09 -13.38
C VAL A 398 -8.83 32.87 -13.10
N TYR A 399 -9.00 32.26 -11.93
CA TYR A 399 -8.29 31.05 -11.55
C TYR A 399 -8.97 29.84 -12.19
N ALA A 400 -8.28 29.20 -13.14
CA ALA A 400 -8.71 27.96 -13.78
C ALA A 400 -7.95 26.79 -13.16
N LYS A 401 -8.69 25.94 -12.43
CA LYS A 401 -8.19 24.71 -11.82
C LYS A 401 -8.48 23.54 -12.72
N ILE A 402 -7.44 22.83 -13.16
CA ILE A 402 -7.56 21.64 -13.99
C ILE A 402 -7.54 20.44 -13.07
N ILE A 403 -8.58 19.62 -13.14
CA ILE A 403 -8.85 18.52 -12.23
C ILE A 403 -8.92 17.22 -13.04
N ALA A 404 -8.29 16.17 -12.52
CA ALA A 404 -8.34 14.84 -13.11
C ALA A 404 -9.76 14.27 -13.02
N ALA A 405 -10.35 13.90 -14.16
CA ALA A 405 -11.69 13.31 -14.19
C ALA A 405 -11.68 11.80 -13.85
N GLU A 406 -10.52 11.15 -13.98
CA GLU A 406 -10.28 9.72 -13.86
C GLU A 406 -8.93 9.46 -13.17
N ASP A 407 -8.70 8.22 -12.71
CA ASP A 407 -7.42 7.81 -12.12
C ASP A 407 -6.39 7.55 -13.23
N SER A 408 -5.21 8.17 -13.14
CA SER A 408 -4.13 7.99 -14.13
C SER A 408 -3.40 6.68 -13.89
N ASN A 409 -3.06 5.99 -14.98
CA ASN A 409 -2.24 4.78 -14.93
C ASN A 409 -0.74 5.08 -15.00
N ILE A 410 -0.37 6.31 -15.36
CA ILE A 410 1.02 6.74 -15.57
C ILE A 410 1.52 7.59 -14.42
N THR A 411 0.64 8.41 -13.87
CA THR A 411 0.93 9.30 -12.76
C THR A 411 0.19 8.84 -11.51
N SER A 412 0.61 9.31 -10.34
CA SER A 412 -0.09 9.03 -9.08
C SER A 412 -1.39 9.84 -8.91
N LEU A 413 -1.86 10.53 -9.96
CA LEU A 413 -3.05 11.37 -9.92
C LEU A 413 -4.31 10.52 -9.79
N LYS A 414 -5.13 10.88 -8.80
CA LYS A 414 -6.46 10.31 -8.59
C LYS A 414 -7.56 11.24 -9.08
N LYS A 415 -8.72 10.65 -9.38
CA LYS A 415 -9.93 11.38 -9.72
C LYS A 415 -10.25 12.44 -8.66
N GLY A 416 -10.46 13.67 -9.11
CA GLY A 416 -10.77 14.83 -8.26
C GLY A 416 -9.55 15.58 -7.74
N GLU A 417 -8.33 15.11 -7.97
CA GLU A 417 -7.12 15.86 -7.61
C GLU A 417 -6.84 16.99 -8.62
N ILE A 418 -6.36 18.11 -8.09
CA ILE A 418 -5.94 19.28 -8.89
C ILE A 418 -4.61 18.94 -9.56
N THR A 419 -4.58 18.97 -10.88
CA THR A 419 -3.40 18.68 -11.69
C THR A 419 -2.57 19.94 -11.96
N LEU A 420 -3.24 21.04 -12.29
CA LEU A 420 -2.59 22.31 -12.63
C LEU A 420 -3.53 23.47 -12.31
N GLU A 421 -2.98 24.59 -11.87
CA GLU A 421 -3.70 25.85 -11.74
C GLU A 421 -3.09 26.87 -12.70
N THR A 422 -3.94 27.56 -13.47
CA THR A 422 -3.54 28.62 -14.39
C THR A 422 -4.47 29.82 -14.25
N THR A 423 -4.11 30.94 -14.87
CA THR A 423 -4.91 32.17 -14.85
C THR A 423 -5.18 32.68 -16.26
N SER A 424 -6.36 33.27 -16.46
CA SER A 424 -6.73 33.84 -17.75
C SER A 424 -5.99 35.15 -18.06
N GLY A 425 -5.62 35.31 -19.33
CA GLY A 425 -5.03 36.51 -19.89
C GLY A 425 -6.02 37.67 -20.05
N MET A 426 -5.53 38.79 -20.58
CA MET A 426 -6.36 39.99 -20.88
C MET A 426 -7.42 39.73 -21.95
N ASP A 427 -7.16 38.79 -22.83
CA ASP A 427 -8.07 38.29 -23.86
C ASP A 427 -9.12 37.30 -23.33
N GLY A 428 -9.05 36.94 -22.04
CA GLY A 428 -9.94 35.96 -21.42
C GLY A 428 -9.60 34.50 -21.75
N ASN A 429 -8.51 34.25 -22.50
CA ASN A 429 -8.07 32.90 -22.80
C ASN A 429 -7.14 32.37 -21.70
N PHE A 430 -7.16 31.07 -21.48
CA PHE A 430 -6.21 30.40 -20.62
C PHE A 430 -5.73 29.11 -21.28
N VAL A 431 -4.46 28.77 -21.03
CA VAL A 431 -3.86 27.53 -21.48
C VAL A 431 -3.31 26.80 -20.27
N GLY A 432 -3.63 25.52 -20.15
CA GLY A 432 -3.10 24.66 -19.11
C GLY A 432 -2.51 23.38 -19.68
N GLY A 433 -1.24 23.16 -19.40
CA GLY A 433 -0.47 21.99 -19.83
C GLY A 433 1.02 22.21 -19.61
N PRO A 434 1.86 21.20 -19.93
CA PRO A 434 1.51 19.92 -20.56
C PRO A 434 0.85 18.91 -19.59
N LEU A 435 -0.15 18.17 -20.08
CA LEU A 435 -0.88 17.12 -19.34
C LEU A 435 -0.75 15.76 -20.02
N TYR A 436 -0.88 14.67 -19.26
CA TYR A 436 -0.87 13.31 -19.81
C TYR A 436 -2.21 13.00 -20.48
N ASP A 437 -2.17 12.38 -21.66
CA ASP A 437 -3.37 12.06 -22.45
C ASP A 437 -4.05 10.72 -22.07
N ASP A 438 -3.62 10.06 -20.99
CA ASP A 438 -4.20 8.80 -20.54
C ASP A 438 -5.56 8.96 -19.85
N ILE A 439 -5.87 10.18 -19.39
CA ILE A 439 -7.12 10.52 -18.71
C ILE A 439 -7.74 11.78 -19.30
N LYS A 440 -9.04 11.97 -19.02
CA LYS A 440 -9.74 13.22 -19.29
C LYS A 440 -9.59 14.19 -18.12
N TYR A 441 -9.73 15.48 -18.42
CA TYR A 441 -9.65 16.56 -17.45
C TYR A 441 -10.90 17.43 -17.49
N SER A 442 -11.30 17.90 -16.32
CA SER A 442 -12.31 18.96 -16.14
C SER A 442 -11.64 20.23 -15.67
N VAL A 443 -12.23 21.39 -15.97
CA VAL A 443 -11.71 22.69 -15.55
C VAL A 443 -12.74 23.37 -14.68
N GLU A 444 -12.33 23.89 -13.53
CA GLU A 444 -13.16 24.75 -12.68
C GLU A 444 -12.59 26.17 -12.68
N ALA A 445 -13.42 27.15 -13.06
CA ALA A 445 -13.00 28.54 -13.12
C ALA A 445 -13.63 29.34 -11.97
N SER A 446 -12.82 30.10 -11.24
CA SER A 446 -13.28 30.91 -10.10
C SER A 446 -12.59 32.26 -10.04
N LYS A 447 -13.33 33.30 -9.64
CA LYS A 447 -12.78 34.62 -9.33
C LYS A 447 -13.68 35.33 -8.30
N PRO A 448 -13.13 35.87 -7.20
CA PRO A 448 -13.93 36.59 -6.19
C PRO A 448 -14.73 37.74 -6.79
N GLY A 449 -16.01 37.87 -6.40
CA GLY A 449 -16.93 38.90 -6.92
C GLY A 449 -17.45 38.64 -8.34
N TYR A 450 -17.14 37.49 -8.94
CA TYR A 450 -17.66 37.08 -10.23
C TYR A 450 -18.31 35.70 -10.11
N HIS A 451 -19.44 35.54 -10.81
CA HIS A 451 -20.03 34.23 -11.04
C HIS A 451 -19.60 33.72 -12.41
N LEU A 452 -18.97 32.55 -12.44
CA LEU A 452 -18.57 31.89 -13.68
C LEU A 452 -19.41 30.64 -13.91
N ARG A 453 -19.96 30.52 -15.12
CA ARG A 453 -20.81 29.40 -15.53
C ARG A 453 -20.22 28.72 -16.76
N HIS A 454 -20.24 27.39 -16.77
CA HIS A 454 -19.84 26.59 -17.93
C HIS A 454 -20.79 26.75 -19.11
N VAL A 455 -20.21 26.95 -20.31
CA VAL A 455 -20.95 27.01 -21.59
C VAL A 455 -20.38 26.02 -22.61
N GLY A 456 -19.07 25.78 -22.60
CA GLY A 456 -18.40 24.78 -23.43
C GLY A 456 -17.58 23.80 -22.58
N PRO A 457 -16.83 22.87 -23.22
CA PRO A 457 -15.95 21.94 -22.51
C PRO A 457 -14.93 22.68 -21.62
N TYR A 458 -14.35 23.77 -22.14
CA TYR A 458 -13.38 24.62 -21.43
C TYR A 458 -13.71 26.12 -21.54
N SER A 459 -14.96 26.46 -21.87
CA SER A 459 -15.40 27.83 -22.08
C SER A 459 -16.42 28.26 -21.02
N PHE A 460 -16.22 29.45 -20.47
CA PHE A 460 -16.98 29.98 -19.34
C PHE A 460 -17.61 31.33 -19.68
N THR A 461 -18.84 31.55 -19.23
CA THR A 461 -19.41 32.89 -19.16
C THR A 461 -19.19 33.50 -17.80
N CYS A 462 -18.75 34.75 -17.74
CA CYS A 462 -18.55 35.47 -16.48
C CYS A 462 -19.58 36.59 -16.28
N GLN A 463 -20.03 36.76 -15.05
CA GLN A 463 -20.92 37.84 -14.64
C GLN A 463 -20.39 38.47 -13.36
N LYS A 464 -20.19 39.80 -13.37
CA LYS A 464 -19.74 40.54 -12.18
C LYS A 464 -20.91 40.70 -11.22
N LEU A 465 -20.69 40.34 -9.95
CA LEU A 465 -21.68 40.40 -8.89
C LEU A 465 -21.64 41.77 -8.20
N GLY A 466 -22.81 42.29 -7.86
CA GLY A 466 -23.00 43.55 -7.17
C GLY A 466 -23.00 43.43 -5.65
N GLN A 467 -23.06 44.57 -4.98
CA GLN A 467 -23.04 44.68 -3.52
C GLN A 467 -23.98 45.80 -3.04
N ILE A 468 -24.57 45.64 -1.86
CA ILE A 468 -25.38 46.66 -1.18
C ILE A 468 -24.76 46.92 0.19
N SER A 469 -24.23 48.12 0.41
CA SER A 469 -23.83 48.61 1.73
C SER A 469 -25.03 49.25 2.41
N VAL A 470 -25.27 48.88 3.66
CA VAL A 470 -26.39 49.36 4.46
C VAL A 470 -25.85 50.06 5.69
N ASP A 471 -26.27 51.30 5.89
CA ASP A 471 -25.87 52.12 7.03
C ASP A 471 -27.10 52.65 7.77
N ILE A 472 -27.21 52.33 9.06
CA ILE A 472 -28.36 52.67 9.90
C ILE A 472 -27.89 53.57 11.04
N TYR A 473 -28.44 54.78 11.13
CA TYR A 473 -28.11 55.74 12.17
C TYR A 473 -29.34 56.17 12.97
N SER A 474 -29.14 56.57 14.23
CA SER A 474 -30.22 57.10 15.08
C SER A 474 -30.69 58.46 14.54
N LYS A 475 -32.01 58.66 14.54
CA LYS A 475 -32.63 59.94 14.14
C LYS A 475 -32.29 61.07 15.13
N VAL A 476 -31.97 60.73 16.38
CA VAL A 476 -31.71 61.71 17.44
C VAL A 476 -30.24 62.15 17.44
N ASP A 477 -29.32 61.20 17.33
CA ASP A 477 -27.88 61.45 17.23
C ASP A 477 -27.22 60.42 16.31
N ALA A 478 -26.62 60.87 15.20
CA ALA A 478 -25.98 59.98 14.23
C ALA A 478 -24.80 59.17 14.81
N ASN A 479 -24.20 59.63 15.91
CA ASN A 479 -23.10 58.93 16.59
C ASN A 479 -23.58 57.93 17.65
N GLU A 480 -24.88 57.88 17.97
CA GLU A 480 -25.42 56.91 18.89
C GLU A 480 -25.48 55.52 18.22
N PRO A 481 -24.80 54.50 18.79
CA PRO A 481 -24.77 53.18 18.19
C PRO A 481 -26.14 52.52 18.26
N ILE A 482 -26.73 52.24 17.09
CA ILE A 482 -27.99 51.51 16.99
C ILE A 482 -27.76 50.01 17.32
N PRO A 483 -28.65 49.37 18.10
CA PRO A 483 -28.61 47.92 18.31
C PRO A 483 -28.74 47.16 17.01
N SER A 484 -28.29 45.90 16.99
CA SER A 484 -28.41 45.02 15.82
C SER A 484 -29.84 44.96 15.26
N VAL A 485 -29.99 45.31 13.98
CA VAL A 485 -31.25 45.38 13.24
C VAL A 485 -31.38 44.16 12.32
N LEU A 486 -32.57 43.57 12.24
CA LEU A 486 -32.85 42.54 11.24
C LEU A 486 -33.09 43.19 9.88
N LEU A 487 -32.24 42.88 8.92
CA LEU A 487 -32.33 43.32 7.53
C LEU A 487 -32.92 42.20 6.67
N SER A 488 -34.11 42.43 6.13
CA SER A 488 -34.75 41.53 5.18
C SER A 488 -34.53 42.05 3.77
N LEU A 489 -33.66 41.40 3.01
CA LEU A 489 -33.42 41.66 1.60
C LEU A 489 -34.19 40.62 0.78
N SER A 490 -35.04 41.10 -0.12
CA SER A 490 -35.74 40.26 -1.10
C SER A 490 -35.39 40.73 -2.49
N GLY A 491 -35.37 39.84 -3.48
CA GLY A 491 -35.08 40.19 -4.87
C GLY A 491 -35.94 39.40 -5.85
N ASP A 492 -35.66 39.63 -7.13
CA ASP A 492 -36.24 38.86 -8.24
C ASP A 492 -35.95 37.35 -8.10
N ASP A 493 -36.72 36.53 -8.82
CA ASP A 493 -36.64 35.06 -8.79
C ASP A 493 -36.77 34.40 -7.41
N GLY A 494 -37.36 35.12 -6.44
CA GLY A 494 -37.61 34.63 -5.09
C GLY A 494 -36.39 34.67 -4.17
N TYR A 495 -35.32 35.40 -4.52
CA TYR A 495 -34.18 35.62 -3.64
C TYR A 495 -34.65 36.24 -2.31
N ARG A 496 -34.25 35.63 -1.19
CA ARG A 496 -34.57 36.11 0.17
C ARG A 496 -33.37 35.88 1.08
N ASN A 497 -32.90 36.95 1.69
CA ASN A 497 -31.81 36.94 2.66
C ASN A 497 -32.20 37.79 3.87
N ASN A 498 -32.28 37.13 5.04
CA ASN A 498 -32.55 37.80 6.30
C ASN A 498 -31.26 37.76 7.12
N SER A 499 -30.64 38.92 7.31
CA SER A 499 -29.37 39.07 8.02
C SER A 499 -29.50 40.06 9.17
N ILE A 500 -28.61 40.01 10.15
CA ILE A 500 -28.63 40.91 11.31
C ILE A 500 -27.42 41.84 11.21
N SER A 501 -27.65 43.16 11.33
CA SER A 501 -26.58 44.16 11.29
C SER A 501 -25.67 44.08 12.52
N GLY A 502 -24.43 44.56 12.38
CA GLY A 502 -23.54 44.75 13.51
C GLY A 502 -24.04 45.83 14.49
N ILE A 503 -23.38 45.93 15.65
CA ILE A 503 -23.55 47.07 16.57
C ILE A 503 -23.10 48.33 15.83
N GLY A 504 -23.94 49.37 15.81
CA GLY A 504 -23.69 50.59 15.03
C GLY A 504 -24.35 50.60 13.65
N GLY A 505 -25.12 49.57 13.28
CA GLY A 505 -26.07 49.65 12.17
C GLY A 505 -25.51 49.40 10.76
N ALA A 506 -24.20 49.18 10.59
CA ALA A 506 -23.60 48.86 9.30
C ALA A 506 -23.75 47.37 8.92
N PHE A 507 -23.97 47.09 7.63
CA PHE A 507 -24.02 45.74 7.06
C PHE A 507 -23.72 45.74 5.55
N LEU A 508 -23.02 44.72 5.04
CA LEU A 508 -22.72 44.56 3.62
C LEU A 508 -23.37 43.29 3.07
N PHE A 509 -24.28 43.44 2.11
CA PHE A 509 -24.72 42.33 1.26
C PHE A 509 -23.80 42.25 0.05
N ASP A 510 -23.08 41.14 -0.10
CA ASP A 510 -22.20 40.90 -1.24
C ASP A 510 -22.71 39.76 -2.14
N ASN A 511 -22.01 39.55 -3.26
CA ASN A 511 -22.26 38.46 -4.21
C ASN A 511 -23.70 38.43 -4.77
N LEU A 512 -24.27 39.61 -5.02
CA LEU A 512 -25.63 39.74 -5.54
C LEU A 512 -25.64 39.72 -7.06
N PHE A 513 -26.55 38.96 -7.66
CA PHE A 513 -26.80 39.03 -9.08
C PHE A 513 -27.46 40.36 -9.45
N PRO A 514 -27.27 40.87 -10.67
CA PRO A 514 -28.00 42.03 -11.17
C PRO A 514 -29.51 41.78 -11.15
N GLY A 515 -30.27 42.76 -10.70
CA GLY A 515 -31.72 42.63 -10.50
C GLY A 515 -32.26 43.70 -9.58
N VAL A 516 -33.56 43.62 -9.28
CA VAL A 516 -34.23 44.54 -8.36
C VAL A 516 -34.34 43.89 -6.98
N PHE A 517 -33.90 44.62 -5.96
CA PHE A 517 -33.95 44.18 -4.57
C PHE A 517 -34.81 45.13 -3.73
N TYR A 518 -35.51 44.60 -2.74
CA TYR A 518 -36.27 45.31 -1.74
C TYR A 518 -35.69 45.01 -0.37
N LEU A 519 -35.15 46.04 0.27
CA LEU A 519 -34.52 45.97 1.58
C LEU A 519 -35.44 46.57 2.64
N ARG A 520 -35.67 45.82 3.71
CA ARG A 520 -36.52 46.22 4.83
C ARG A 520 -35.81 46.02 6.17
N PRO A 521 -35.51 47.08 6.93
CA PRO A 521 -35.02 46.98 8.30
C PRO A 521 -36.17 46.71 9.28
N LEU A 522 -35.90 45.89 10.29
CA LEU A 522 -36.85 45.39 11.28
C LEU A 522 -36.16 45.32 12.63
N LEU A 523 -36.66 46.07 13.61
CA LEU A 523 -36.22 46.00 15.00
C LEU A 523 -37.39 46.40 15.90
N LYS A 524 -37.73 45.56 16.88
CA LYS A 524 -38.80 45.89 17.85
C LYS A 524 -38.39 47.16 18.62
N GLU A 525 -39.37 48.03 18.89
CA GLU A 525 -39.19 49.36 19.52
C GLU A 525 -38.69 50.48 18.61
N TYR A 526 -38.24 50.17 17.40
CA TYR A 526 -37.72 51.15 16.46
C TYR A 526 -38.59 51.22 15.19
N ALA A 527 -38.75 52.43 14.68
CA ALA A 527 -39.33 52.70 13.38
C ALA A 527 -38.23 53.24 12.45
N PHE A 528 -38.21 52.76 11.21
CA PHE A 528 -37.21 53.12 10.22
C PHE A 528 -37.78 54.02 9.14
N SER A 529 -36.99 55.00 8.69
CA SER A 529 -37.31 55.88 7.57
C SER A 529 -36.18 55.84 6.53
N PRO A 530 -36.45 55.40 5.28
CA PRO A 530 -37.71 54.80 4.81
C PRO A 530 -38.02 53.45 5.47
N SER A 531 -39.27 52.99 5.45
CA SER A 531 -39.65 51.69 6.03
C SER A 531 -39.21 50.50 5.18
N SER A 532 -38.94 50.74 3.90
CA SER A 532 -38.35 49.80 2.93
C SER A 532 -37.80 50.58 1.74
N GLN A 533 -36.74 50.09 1.11
CA GLN A 533 -36.11 50.71 -0.05
C GLN A 533 -36.02 49.72 -1.22
N ALA A 534 -36.41 50.16 -2.42
CA ALA A 534 -36.16 49.43 -3.66
C ALA A 534 -34.79 49.84 -4.25
N ILE A 535 -34.02 48.86 -4.71
CA ILE A 535 -32.62 48.98 -5.11
C ILE A 535 -32.42 48.19 -6.41
N GLU A 536 -32.23 48.88 -7.52
CA GLU A 536 -31.86 48.23 -8.79
C GLU A 536 -30.35 48.06 -8.86
N LEU A 537 -29.83 46.85 -9.10
CA LEU A 537 -28.40 46.60 -9.25
C LEU A 537 -28.06 46.15 -10.66
N GLY A 538 -27.13 46.85 -11.33
CA GLY A 538 -26.47 46.39 -12.55
C GLY A 538 -25.31 45.43 -12.27
N SER A 539 -24.62 44.98 -13.32
CA SER A 539 -23.50 44.04 -13.19
C SER A 539 -22.29 44.69 -12.52
N GLY A 540 -21.99 44.23 -11.30
CA GLY A 540 -20.86 44.72 -10.51
C GLY A 540 -21.07 46.08 -9.87
N ASP A 541 -22.31 46.55 -9.80
CA ASP A 541 -22.67 47.79 -9.12
C ASP A 541 -22.50 47.65 -7.60
N SER A 542 -22.09 48.73 -6.96
CA SER A 542 -22.10 48.87 -5.51
C SER A 542 -23.03 50.03 -5.16
N LYS A 543 -24.04 49.77 -4.32
CA LYS A 543 -25.00 50.78 -3.88
C LYS A 543 -24.99 50.91 -2.37
N GLU A 544 -24.99 52.14 -1.89
CA GLU A 544 -25.10 52.47 -0.48
C GLU A 544 -26.54 52.87 -0.16
N VAL A 545 -27.09 52.35 0.94
CA VAL A 545 -28.47 52.58 1.36
C VAL A 545 -28.48 52.94 2.83
N THR A 546 -29.10 54.08 3.13
CA THR A 546 -29.14 54.62 4.48
C THR A 546 -30.55 54.54 5.07
N PHE A 547 -30.64 54.18 6.35
CA PHE A 547 -31.90 54.19 7.10
C PHE A 547 -31.77 54.99 8.39
N GLN A 548 -32.79 55.79 8.67
CA GLN A 548 -32.92 56.52 9.94
C GLN A 548 -33.74 55.69 10.93
N ALA A 549 -33.16 55.32 12.06
CA ALA A 549 -33.83 54.60 13.13
C ALA A 549 -34.33 55.58 14.20
N ALA A 550 -35.64 55.57 14.48
CA ALA A 550 -36.24 56.33 15.57
C ALA A 550 -36.85 55.36 16.58
N ARG A 551 -36.48 55.48 17.86
CA ARG A 551 -37.11 54.69 18.92
C ARG A 551 -38.52 55.21 19.19
N VAL A 552 -39.54 54.37 19.03
CA VAL A 552 -40.96 54.73 19.12
C VAL A 552 -41.73 53.91 20.15
N ALA A 553 -41.10 52.89 20.75
CA ALA A 553 -41.67 52.13 21.86
C ALA A 553 -40.60 51.78 22.89
N TYR A 554 -41.02 51.39 24.08
CA TYR A 554 -40.16 51.22 25.24
C TYR A 554 -40.39 49.87 25.91
N SER A 555 -39.48 49.51 26.82
CA SER A 555 -39.56 48.25 27.55
C SER A 555 -40.01 48.45 28.99
N ALA A 556 -40.71 47.44 29.53
CA ALA A 556 -40.95 47.26 30.96
C ALA A 556 -40.13 46.07 31.48
N ILE A 557 -39.38 46.30 32.55
CA ILE A 557 -38.39 45.38 33.10
C ILE A 557 -38.71 45.11 34.58
N GLY A 558 -38.66 43.85 34.97
CA GLY A 558 -38.84 43.43 36.35
C GLY A 558 -38.41 42.00 36.59
N THR A 559 -38.63 41.54 37.81
CA THR A 559 -38.27 40.20 38.27
C THR A 559 -39.47 39.43 38.80
N VAL A 560 -39.42 38.11 38.73
CA VAL A 560 -40.41 37.20 39.31
C VAL A 560 -39.70 36.23 40.24
N MET A 561 -40.14 36.21 41.49
CA MET A 561 -39.57 35.39 42.55
C MET A 561 -40.64 34.60 43.30
N LEU A 562 -40.24 33.50 43.93
CA LEU A 562 -41.06 32.74 44.87
C LEU A 562 -41.09 33.45 46.23
N LEU A 563 -42.07 33.09 47.07
CA LEU A 563 -42.12 33.57 48.47
C LEU A 563 -40.85 33.24 49.27
N SER A 564 -40.13 32.17 48.88
CA SER A 564 -38.86 31.77 49.47
C SER A 564 -37.67 32.67 49.09
N GLY A 565 -37.86 33.66 48.19
CA GLY A 565 -36.81 34.55 47.70
C GLY A 565 -35.99 33.98 46.53
N HIS A 566 -36.33 32.78 46.05
CA HIS A 566 -35.68 32.19 44.87
C HIS A 566 -36.32 32.72 43.56
N PRO A 567 -35.53 33.01 42.52
CA PRO A 567 -36.06 33.42 41.22
C PRO A 567 -36.88 32.31 40.57
N LYS A 568 -37.91 32.70 39.81
CA LYS A 568 -38.79 31.76 39.11
C LYS A 568 -38.73 31.91 37.60
N GLU A 569 -38.17 30.89 36.96
CA GLU A 569 -38.14 30.73 35.50
C GLU A 569 -39.48 30.25 34.94
N GLY A 570 -39.76 30.59 33.69
CA GLY A 570 -40.87 30.03 32.94
C GLY A 570 -42.24 30.64 33.27
N VAL A 571 -42.25 31.81 33.92
CA VAL A 571 -43.47 32.55 34.27
C VAL A 571 -43.85 33.48 33.13
N SER A 572 -45.08 33.36 32.63
CA SER A 572 -45.61 34.23 31.58
C SER A 572 -46.08 35.56 32.18
N VAL A 573 -45.60 36.67 31.66
CA VAL A 573 -45.99 38.03 32.05
C VAL A 573 -46.57 38.73 30.84
N GLU A 574 -47.76 39.31 30.97
CA GLU A 574 -48.41 40.06 29.90
C GLU A 574 -48.57 41.53 30.26
N ALA A 575 -48.57 42.39 29.25
CA ALA A 575 -48.93 43.80 29.31
C ALA A 575 -50.10 44.05 28.37
N ARG A 576 -51.23 44.51 28.92
CA ARG A 576 -52.41 44.85 28.12
C ARG A 576 -52.75 46.32 28.27
N SER A 577 -52.90 47.02 27.15
CA SER A 577 -53.34 48.42 27.16
C SER A 577 -54.82 48.52 27.55
N GLU A 578 -55.15 49.47 28.43
CA GLU A 578 -56.53 49.69 28.86
C GLU A 578 -57.42 50.27 27.75
N SER A 579 -56.86 51.12 26.88
CA SER A 579 -57.64 51.95 25.95
C SER A 579 -57.37 51.68 24.48
N LYS A 580 -56.16 51.20 24.11
CA LYS A 580 -55.72 51.10 22.71
C LYS A 580 -55.62 49.66 22.18
N GLY A 581 -55.97 48.66 22.99
CA GLY A 581 -55.98 47.26 22.58
C GLY A 581 -54.60 46.63 22.33
N TYR A 582 -53.50 47.33 22.64
CA TYR A 582 -52.15 46.76 22.56
C TYR A 582 -51.96 45.62 23.56
N TYR A 583 -51.21 44.59 23.13
CA TYR A 583 -50.95 43.39 23.90
C TYR A 583 -49.52 42.94 23.66
N GLU A 584 -48.78 42.69 24.73
CA GLU A 584 -47.43 42.16 24.69
C GLU A 584 -47.27 41.08 25.77
N GLU A 585 -46.50 40.03 25.47
CA GLU A 585 -46.25 38.92 26.39
C GLU A 585 -44.76 38.54 26.36
N THR A 586 -44.23 38.14 27.52
CA THR A 586 -42.88 37.58 27.67
C THR A 586 -42.89 36.46 28.71
N VAL A 587 -41.83 35.67 28.73
CA VAL A 587 -41.58 34.66 29.76
C VAL A 587 -40.34 35.05 30.57
N THR A 588 -40.31 34.73 31.86
CA THR A 588 -39.14 34.95 32.72
C THR A 588 -38.00 33.99 32.40
N ASP A 589 -36.77 34.50 32.47
CA ASP A 589 -35.55 33.71 32.29
C ASP A 589 -35.18 32.89 33.55
N SER A 590 -34.06 32.17 33.50
CA SER A 590 -33.54 31.35 34.61
C SER A 590 -33.21 32.13 35.88
N SER A 591 -32.99 33.44 35.75
CA SER A 591 -32.77 34.36 36.86
C SER A 591 -34.05 35.04 37.33
N GLY A 592 -35.21 34.65 36.77
CA GLY A 592 -36.51 35.23 37.07
C GLY A 592 -36.72 36.62 36.46
N ASN A 593 -35.79 37.14 35.66
CA ASN A 593 -35.95 38.44 35.02
C ASN A 593 -36.89 38.34 33.83
N TYR A 594 -37.64 39.40 33.55
CA TYR A 594 -38.41 39.53 32.33
C TYR A 594 -38.29 40.93 31.73
N ARG A 595 -38.46 41.01 30.41
CA ARG A 595 -38.47 42.28 29.67
C ARG A 595 -39.59 42.28 28.64
N LEU A 596 -40.66 42.99 28.95
CA LEU A 596 -41.76 43.28 28.03
C LEU A 596 -41.31 44.38 27.07
N ARG A 597 -41.14 44.06 25.79
CA ARG A 597 -40.67 44.99 24.75
C ARG A 597 -41.84 45.49 23.90
N GLY A 598 -41.74 46.71 23.37
CA GLY A 598 -42.70 47.24 22.39
C GLY A 598 -43.88 48.00 22.98
N LEU A 599 -43.75 48.53 24.21
CA LEU A 599 -44.80 49.32 24.83
C LEU A 599 -44.83 50.73 24.25
N VAL A 600 -45.94 51.09 23.62
CA VAL A 600 -46.14 52.40 22.97
C VAL A 600 -46.32 53.52 24.01
N PRO A 601 -45.66 54.69 23.86
CA PRO A 601 -45.85 55.87 24.71
C PRO A 601 -47.30 56.39 24.75
N ASP A 602 -47.62 57.15 25.79
CA ASP A 602 -48.94 57.75 26.02
C ASP A 602 -50.07 56.72 26.05
N ALA A 603 -49.74 55.49 26.44
CA ALA A 603 -50.69 54.42 26.72
C ALA A 603 -50.48 53.90 28.14
N ILE A 604 -51.59 53.54 28.78
CA ILE A 604 -51.59 52.91 30.10
C ILE A 604 -51.68 51.40 29.87
N TYR A 605 -50.74 50.66 30.46
CA TYR A 605 -50.70 49.20 30.42
C TYR A 605 -50.92 48.61 31.80
N VAL A 606 -51.73 47.57 31.86
CA VAL A 606 -51.87 46.69 33.02
C VAL A 606 -50.97 45.48 32.81
N ILE A 607 -49.93 45.38 33.62
CA ILE A 607 -48.95 44.30 33.59
C ILE A 607 -49.31 43.28 34.66
N LYS A 608 -49.39 41.99 34.30
CA LYS A 608 -49.69 40.93 35.27
C LYS A 608 -49.07 39.60 34.87
N VAL A 609 -48.91 38.74 35.87
CA VAL A 609 -48.51 37.34 35.68
C VAL A 609 -49.72 36.54 35.18
N VAL A 610 -49.54 35.79 34.09
CA VAL A 610 -50.59 34.96 33.49
C VAL A 610 -50.55 33.55 34.07
N GLN A 611 -51.69 33.10 34.57
CA GLN A 611 -51.89 31.72 35.00
C GLN A 611 -52.20 30.86 33.77
N LYS A 612 -51.18 30.18 33.23
CA LYS A 612 -51.36 29.22 32.12
C LYS A 612 -51.53 27.81 32.67
N HIS A 613 -52.62 27.12 32.28
CA HIS A 613 -52.86 25.72 32.62
C HIS A 613 -52.46 24.81 31.43
N GLY A 614 -51.42 23.98 31.59
CA GLY A 614 -50.93 23.06 30.55
C GLY A 614 -49.69 22.26 30.97
N LEU A 615 -49.32 21.23 30.19
CA LEU A 615 -48.06 20.50 30.40
C LEU A 615 -46.87 21.41 30.08
N GLY A 616 -45.98 21.63 31.05
CA GLY A 616 -44.79 22.48 30.91
C GLY A 616 -44.94 23.94 31.37
N ALA A 617 -46.12 24.37 31.85
CA ALA A 617 -46.33 25.70 32.42
C ALA A 617 -46.13 25.71 33.95
N SER A 618 -45.53 26.77 34.49
CA SER A 618 -45.41 26.97 35.95
C SER A 618 -46.81 27.06 36.56
N ARG A 619 -47.14 26.15 37.49
CA ARG A 619 -48.46 26.06 38.15
C ARG A 619 -48.59 27.15 39.22
N ILE A 620 -48.73 28.38 38.78
CA ILE A 620 -48.88 29.56 39.65
C ILE A 620 -50.33 29.65 40.11
N GLU A 621 -50.54 29.65 41.42
CA GLU A 621 -51.84 29.87 42.06
C GLU A 621 -52.22 31.36 42.06
N ARG A 622 -51.27 32.21 42.45
CA ARG A 622 -51.46 33.67 42.51
C ARG A 622 -50.13 34.42 42.40
N ALA A 623 -50.20 35.69 42.04
CA ALA A 623 -49.09 36.62 42.07
C ALA A 623 -49.42 37.82 42.98
N SER A 624 -48.40 38.40 43.60
CA SER A 624 -48.48 39.60 44.43
C SER A 624 -47.42 40.61 43.97
N PRO A 625 -47.81 41.82 43.53
CA PRO A 625 -49.19 42.27 43.31
C PRO A 625 -49.90 41.46 42.22
N SER A 626 -51.24 41.48 42.19
CA SER A 626 -52.01 40.76 41.16
C SER A 626 -51.86 41.36 39.76
N SER A 627 -51.63 42.68 39.70
CA SER A 627 -51.28 43.43 38.50
C SER A 627 -50.66 44.79 38.88
N VAL A 628 -49.87 45.37 37.98
CA VAL A 628 -49.30 46.72 38.11
C VAL A 628 -49.72 47.55 36.90
N THR A 629 -50.30 48.72 37.15
CA THR A 629 -50.70 49.65 36.09
C THR A 629 -49.62 50.71 35.90
N VAL A 630 -49.13 50.88 34.67
CA VAL A 630 -48.06 51.83 34.35
C VAL A 630 -48.42 52.68 33.13
N LYS A 631 -48.16 53.99 33.21
CA LYS A 631 -48.20 54.91 32.06
C LYS A 631 -46.83 54.95 31.39
N VAL A 632 -46.78 54.58 30.12
CA VAL A 632 -45.52 54.52 29.36
C VAL A 632 -45.12 55.91 28.86
N GLY A 633 -43.93 56.35 29.23
CA GLY A 633 -43.32 57.61 28.80
C GLY A 633 -42.30 57.41 27.68
N SER A 634 -41.24 58.22 27.69
CA SER A 634 -40.14 58.19 26.71
C SER A 634 -38.89 57.45 27.21
N GLU A 635 -39.03 56.58 28.22
CA GLU A 635 -37.93 55.80 28.80
C GLU A 635 -38.38 54.38 29.22
N ASP A 636 -37.40 53.50 29.46
CA ASP A 636 -37.67 52.14 29.92
C ASP A 636 -38.11 52.13 31.39
N ILE A 637 -39.19 51.41 31.69
CA ILE A 637 -39.73 51.25 33.03
C ILE A 637 -39.01 50.09 33.71
N ARG A 638 -38.56 50.28 34.96
CA ARG A 638 -37.85 49.27 35.76
C ARG A 638 -38.51 49.08 37.13
N GLY A 639 -38.20 47.96 37.78
CA GLY A 639 -38.65 47.66 39.15
C GLY A 639 -40.07 47.10 39.23
N LEU A 640 -40.53 46.43 38.17
CA LEU A 640 -41.86 45.81 38.11
C LEU A 640 -41.81 44.38 38.65
N ASP A 641 -41.64 44.23 39.95
CA ASP A 641 -41.38 42.92 40.54
C ASP A 641 -42.67 42.20 40.97
N PHE A 642 -42.71 40.88 40.78
CA PHE A 642 -43.82 40.01 41.19
C PHE A 642 -43.34 38.87 42.08
N ILE A 643 -44.09 38.59 43.14
CA ILE A 643 -43.93 37.38 43.95
C ILE A 643 -45.02 36.38 43.58
N VAL A 644 -44.61 35.19 43.11
CA VAL A 644 -45.53 34.13 42.69
C VAL A 644 -45.63 33.02 43.74
N PHE A 645 -46.84 32.49 43.87
CA PHE A 645 -47.18 31.39 44.78
C PHE A 645 -47.52 30.16 43.93
N GLU A 646 -46.84 29.05 44.17
CA GLU A 646 -47.04 27.81 43.42
C GLU A 646 -48.14 26.95 44.04
N GLN A 647 -48.86 26.22 43.19
CA GLN A 647 -49.80 25.21 43.64
C GLN A 647 -49.05 23.97 44.18
N PRO A 648 -49.45 23.42 45.34
CA PRO A 648 -48.85 22.19 45.87
C PRO A 648 -49.00 21.01 44.89
N GLU A 649 -47.92 20.27 44.65
CA GLU A 649 -47.93 19.13 43.71
C GLU A 649 -48.62 17.87 44.28
N MET A 650 -48.63 17.71 45.60
CA MET A 650 -49.14 16.52 46.29
C MET A 650 -50.36 16.87 47.13
N THR A 651 -51.37 15.99 47.08
CA THR A 651 -52.50 16.05 47.98
C THR A 651 -52.11 15.47 49.35
N ILE A 652 -52.59 16.09 50.42
CA ILE A 652 -52.38 15.66 51.80
C ILE A 652 -53.72 15.64 52.52
N LEU A 653 -54.09 14.48 53.02
CA LEU A 653 -55.26 14.27 53.87
C LEU A 653 -54.80 13.80 55.25
N SER A 654 -55.14 14.54 56.31
CA SER A 654 -54.87 14.13 57.68
C SER A 654 -56.16 13.98 58.48
N CYS A 655 -56.25 12.97 59.35
CA CYS A 655 -57.43 12.71 60.16
C CYS A 655 -57.06 12.05 61.49
N HIS A 656 -57.90 12.26 62.49
CA HIS A 656 -57.81 11.71 63.84
C HIS A 656 -58.99 10.76 64.11
N VAL A 657 -58.84 9.76 64.98
CA VAL A 657 -59.86 8.72 65.24
C VAL A 657 -60.23 8.68 66.73
N GLU A 658 -61.53 8.57 67.02
CA GLU A 658 -62.08 8.54 68.39
C GLU A 658 -63.12 7.42 68.56
N GLY A 659 -63.05 6.61 69.62
CA GLY A 659 -64.04 5.55 69.86
C GLY A 659 -64.03 4.96 71.27
N LYS A 660 -65.07 4.20 71.61
CA LYS A 660 -65.20 3.49 72.90
C LYS A 660 -64.51 2.11 72.84
N ARG A 661 -63.95 1.64 73.97
CA ARG A 661 -63.17 0.38 74.07
C ARG A 661 -61.98 0.29 73.10
N MET A 662 -61.28 1.41 72.92
CA MET A 662 -60.18 1.53 71.95
C MET A 662 -59.01 0.58 72.24
N GLU A 663 -58.66 0.34 73.50
CA GLU A 663 -57.54 -0.57 73.86
C GLU A 663 -57.75 -2.01 73.35
N GLU A 664 -59.00 -2.47 73.29
CA GLU A 664 -59.34 -3.83 72.86
C GLU A 664 -59.50 -3.96 71.34
N LEU A 665 -59.90 -2.86 70.68
CA LEU A 665 -60.26 -2.86 69.25
C LEU A 665 -59.16 -2.30 68.35
N HIS A 666 -58.16 -1.61 68.90
CA HIS A 666 -57.11 -0.92 68.12
C HIS A 666 -56.43 -1.83 67.09
N SER A 667 -56.04 -3.04 67.50
CA SER A 667 -55.40 -4.05 66.63
C SER A 667 -56.32 -4.61 65.53
N HIS A 668 -57.62 -4.32 65.60
CA HIS A 668 -58.64 -4.82 64.69
C HIS A 668 -59.27 -3.71 63.82
N LEU A 669 -58.86 -2.45 64.00
CA LEU A 669 -59.37 -1.32 63.22
C LEU A 669 -58.48 -1.03 62.00
N LEU A 670 -59.13 -0.97 60.85
CA LEU A 670 -58.55 -0.57 59.58
C LEU A 670 -59.18 0.75 59.13
N VAL A 671 -58.35 1.68 58.67
CA VAL A 671 -58.79 2.89 57.97
C VAL A 671 -58.95 2.54 56.50
N GLU A 672 -60.14 2.78 55.95
CA GLU A 672 -60.47 2.53 54.56
C GLU A 672 -60.79 3.85 53.87
N VAL A 673 -60.07 4.14 52.77
CA VAL A 673 -60.30 5.30 51.92
C VAL A 673 -60.76 4.83 50.55
N LYS A 674 -61.90 5.37 50.11
CA LYS A 674 -62.56 5.03 48.85
C LYS A 674 -62.78 6.29 48.03
N LEU A 675 -62.83 6.14 46.72
CA LEU A 675 -63.28 7.22 45.85
C LEU A 675 -64.80 7.31 45.91
N ALA A 676 -65.36 8.52 46.10
CA ALA A 676 -66.80 8.73 46.22
C ALA A 676 -67.57 8.32 44.94
N SER A 677 -66.92 8.37 43.78
CA SER A 677 -67.51 7.95 42.50
C SER A 677 -67.58 6.43 42.31
N ASP A 678 -66.76 5.65 43.04
CA ASP A 678 -66.75 4.19 42.96
C ASP A 678 -66.49 3.58 44.35
N MET A 679 -67.58 3.36 45.08
CA MET A 679 -67.54 2.81 46.43
C MET A 679 -67.05 1.35 46.50
N SER A 680 -66.90 0.67 45.36
CA SER A 680 -66.38 -0.70 45.29
C SER A 680 -64.85 -0.75 45.24
N LYS A 681 -64.20 0.36 44.85
CA LYS A 681 -62.76 0.46 44.69
C LYS A 681 -62.11 1.12 45.91
N ILE A 682 -61.37 0.31 46.65
CA ILE A 682 -60.58 0.75 47.80
C ILE A 682 -59.28 1.37 47.28
N GLU A 683 -59.00 2.62 47.63
CA GLU A 683 -57.76 3.28 47.26
C GLU A 683 -56.64 3.04 48.27
N SER A 684 -56.98 3.02 49.56
CA SER A 684 -56.02 2.74 50.62
C SER A 684 -56.71 2.07 51.80
N VAL A 685 -56.13 0.98 52.28
CA VAL A 685 -56.51 0.32 53.55
C VAL A 685 -55.25 0.04 54.35
N PHE A 686 -55.25 0.49 55.60
CA PHE A 686 -54.12 0.31 56.51
C PHE A 686 -54.61 0.23 57.96
N PRO A 687 -53.88 -0.48 58.84
CA PRO A 687 -54.20 -0.52 60.26
C PRO A 687 -54.07 0.87 60.88
N LEU A 688 -54.99 1.19 61.80
CA LEU A 688 -54.98 2.47 62.52
C LEU A 688 -53.66 2.61 63.30
N PRO A 689 -52.89 3.71 63.14
CA PRO A 689 -51.68 3.92 63.93
C PRO A 689 -51.96 4.03 65.43
N LEU A 690 -51.00 3.67 66.28
CA LEU A 690 -51.11 3.77 67.75
C LEU A 690 -51.42 5.19 68.26
N SER A 691 -51.08 6.21 67.47
CA SER A 691 -51.36 7.62 67.77
C SER A 691 -52.82 8.04 67.53
N ASN A 692 -53.66 7.15 66.99
CA ASN A 692 -55.02 7.44 66.50
C ASN A 692 -55.10 8.55 65.45
N PHE A 693 -53.95 8.97 64.90
CA PHE A 693 -53.83 9.99 63.87
C PHE A 693 -53.12 9.40 62.65
N PHE A 694 -53.61 9.71 61.46
CA PHE A 694 -52.99 9.31 60.21
C PHE A 694 -52.94 10.45 59.20
N GLN A 695 -51.92 10.40 58.33
CA GLN A 695 -51.74 11.32 57.22
C GLN A 695 -51.49 10.53 55.94
N LEU A 696 -52.36 10.73 54.96
CA LEU A 696 -52.27 10.18 53.62
C LEU A 696 -51.71 11.25 52.68
N LYS A 697 -50.79 10.84 51.82
CA LYS A 697 -50.20 11.68 50.78
C LYS A 697 -50.50 11.05 49.43
N ASN A 698 -50.57 11.87 48.38
CA ASN A 698 -50.72 11.43 46.99
C ASN A 698 -52.03 10.69 46.71
N LEU A 699 -53.12 11.07 47.38
CA LEU A 699 -54.45 10.64 46.98
C LEU A 699 -54.81 11.29 45.62
N PRO A 700 -55.43 10.55 44.68
CA PRO A 700 -55.83 11.12 43.40
C PRO A 700 -56.79 12.29 43.60
N LYS A 701 -56.76 13.27 42.69
CA LYS A 701 -57.69 14.41 42.78
C LYS A 701 -59.12 13.91 42.57
N GLY A 702 -60.01 14.28 43.49
CA GLY A 702 -61.40 13.87 43.47
C GLY A 702 -62.00 13.85 44.88
N LYS A 703 -63.26 13.42 44.96
CA LYS A 703 -63.98 13.23 46.21
C LYS A 703 -63.67 11.87 46.80
N HIS A 704 -63.22 11.84 48.05
CA HIS A 704 -62.84 10.65 48.80
C HIS A 704 -63.73 10.46 50.00
N ILE A 705 -64.01 9.21 50.34
CA ILE A 705 -64.79 8.80 51.49
C ILE A 705 -63.85 8.06 52.44
N LEU A 706 -63.83 8.50 53.70
CA LEU A 706 -63.08 7.87 54.78
C LEU A 706 -64.02 7.15 55.72
N GLN A 707 -63.70 5.90 56.01
CA GLN A 707 -64.48 5.04 56.90
C GLN A 707 -63.55 4.12 57.70
N LEU A 708 -63.95 3.77 58.93
CA LEU A 708 -63.29 2.71 59.71
C LEU A 708 -63.95 1.36 59.46
N ARG A 709 -63.16 0.30 59.44
CA ARG A 709 -63.62 -1.09 59.36
C ARG A 709 -62.99 -1.90 60.47
N SER A 710 -63.79 -2.70 61.16
CA SER A 710 -63.29 -3.68 62.14
C SER A 710 -63.13 -5.06 61.49
N THR A 711 -62.04 -5.77 61.78
CA THR A 711 -61.83 -7.18 61.40
C THR A 711 -62.47 -8.17 62.38
N LEU A 712 -63.06 -7.69 63.49
CA LEU A 712 -63.66 -8.53 64.51
C LEU A 712 -65.04 -9.05 64.03
N GLN A 713 -65.18 -10.36 63.82
CA GLN A 713 -66.48 -11.00 63.53
C GLN A 713 -67.11 -11.50 64.83
N SER A 714 -68.08 -10.76 65.37
CA SER A 714 -68.95 -11.22 66.46
C SER A 714 -70.38 -11.31 65.97
N SER A 715 -71.06 -12.43 66.20
CA SER A 715 -72.49 -12.61 65.89
C SER A 715 -73.41 -11.82 66.83
N ALA A 716 -72.88 -11.20 67.89
CA ALA A 716 -73.65 -10.48 68.89
C ALA A 716 -73.56 -8.94 68.77
N HIS A 717 -72.59 -8.39 68.03
CA HIS A 717 -72.36 -6.95 67.93
C HIS A 717 -72.09 -6.50 66.49
N LYS A 718 -72.77 -5.44 66.04
CA LYS A 718 -72.60 -4.78 64.76
C LYS A 718 -71.68 -3.56 64.91
N PHE A 719 -70.60 -3.52 64.15
CA PHE A 719 -69.68 -2.37 64.10
C PHE A 719 -70.22 -1.29 63.16
N VAL A 720 -70.35 -0.06 63.67
CA VAL A 720 -70.81 1.12 62.92
C VAL A 720 -69.75 2.22 63.02
N SER A 721 -69.33 2.77 61.88
CA SER A 721 -68.35 3.85 61.78
C SER A 721 -68.91 5.04 61.03
N ASP A 722 -68.45 6.23 61.40
CA ASP A 722 -68.73 7.46 60.66
C ASP A 722 -68.12 7.39 59.26
N ILE A 723 -68.75 8.10 58.34
CA ILE A 723 -68.33 8.22 56.95
C ILE A 723 -68.11 9.70 56.67
N ILE A 724 -66.87 10.08 56.34
CA ILE A 724 -66.54 11.48 56.03
C ILE A 724 -66.15 11.63 54.56
N GLU A 725 -66.83 12.52 53.83
CA GLU A 725 -66.50 12.87 52.44
C GLU A 725 -65.56 14.07 52.38
N VAL A 726 -64.52 13.98 51.55
CA VAL A 726 -63.45 14.96 51.40
C VAL A 726 -63.21 15.26 49.93
N ASP A 727 -63.22 16.54 49.56
CA ASP A 727 -63.00 16.99 48.20
C ASP A 727 -61.55 17.46 47.99
N LEU A 728 -60.67 16.56 47.51
CA LEU A 728 -59.27 16.87 47.21
C LEU A 728 -59.07 17.52 45.83
N GLU A 729 -60.15 17.77 45.09
CA GLU A 729 -60.10 18.53 43.84
C GLU A 729 -60.06 20.04 44.12
N LYS A 730 -60.77 20.50 45.15
CA LYS A 730 -60.81 21.91 45.56
C LYS A 730 -59.65 22.32 46.46
N THR A 731 -59.23 21.47 47.38
CA THR A 731 -58.14 21.75 48.31
C THR A 731 -57.12 20.61 48.31
N ALA A 732 -55.89 20.90 47.91
CA ALA A 732 -54.82 19.89 47.90
C ALA A 732 -54.40 19.46 49.31
N ARG A 733 -54.66 20.25 50.36
CA ARG A 733 -54.35 19.88 51.75
C ARG A 733 -55.57 20.10 52.63
N VAL A 734 -55.98 19.06 53.34
CA VAL A 734 -57.15 19.11 54.22
C VAL A 734 -56.96 18.24 55.45
N HIS A 735 -57.30 18.79 56.61
CA HIS A 735 -57.41 18.07 57.87
C HIS A 735 -58.88 17.85 58.17
N VAL A 736 -59.25 16.63 58.51
CA VAL A 736 -60.63 16.19 58.66
C VAL A 736 -60.83 15.70 60.08
N GLY A 737 -61.94 16.12 60.71
CA GLY A 737 -62.26 15.93 62.13
C GLY A 737 -62.31 14.46 62.59
N PRO A 738 -62.64 14.19 63.87
CA PRO A 738 -62.46 12.86 64.42
C PRO A 738 -63.42 11.86 63.75
N LEU A 739 -62.86 10.82 63.14
CA LEU A 739 -63.61 9.70 62.59
C LEU A 739 -64.03 8.78 63.74
N ARG A 740 -65.34 8.71 64.04
CA ARG A 740 -65.85 7.97 65.22
C ARG A 740 -66.42 6.61 64.88
N TYR A 741 -66.46 5.72 65.86
CA TYR A 741 -67.11 4.41 65.74
C TYR A 741 -67.83 3.96 67.03
N SER A 742 -68.84 3.09 66.87
CA SER A 742 -69.62 2.46 67.95
C SER A 742 -69.96 0.99 67.65
N LEU A 743 -70.27 0.21 68.70
CA LEU A 743 -70.76 -1.17 68.61
C LEU A 743 -72.22 -1.22 69.05
N GLU A 744 -73.12 -1.72 68.19
CA GLU A 744 -74.54 -1.93 68.48
C GLU A 744 -74.83 -3.42 68.74
N GLU A 745 -75.71 -3.76 69.69
CA GLU A 745 -76.11 -5.15 69.99
C GLU A 745 -77.33 -5.57 69.15
N ASP A 746 -77.25 -6.71 68.44
CA ASP A 746 -78.27 -7.13 67.47
C ASP A 746 -79.40 -7.95 68.14
N HIS A 747 -80.57 -7.36 68.37
CA HIS A 747 -81.77 -8.06 68.85
C HIS A 747 -82.70 -8.36 67.67
N GLN A 748 -82.69 -9.61 67.15
CA GLN A 748 -83.68 -10.07 66.17
C GLN A 748 -85.10 -10.07 66.77
N LYS A 749 -85.97 -9.15 66.34
CA LYS A 749 -87.42 -9.19 66.61
C LYS A 749 -88.17 -9.76 65.40
N VAL A 750 -88.84 -10.90 65.61
CA VAL A 750 -89.76 -11.57 64.67
C VAL A 750 -91.13 -10.88 64.75
N GLU A 751 -91.64 -10.35 63.63
CA GLU A 751 -93.00 -9.79 63.52
C GLU A 751 -93.99 -10.82 62.95
N LEU A 752 -95.12 -11.02 63.66
CA LEU A 752 -96.29 -11.79 63.24
C LEU A 752 -97.26 -10.90 62.44
N THR A 753 -97.56 -11.27 61.21
CA THR A 753 -98.51 -10.59 60.29
C THR A 753 -99.99 -10.92 60.62
N PRO A 754 -100.91 -9.93 60.74
CA PRO A 754 -102.35 -10.15 60.61
C PRO A 754 -102.83 -9.96 59.16
N ALA A 755 -103.70 -10.87 58.69
CA ALA A 755 -104.21 -10.97 57.32
C ALA A 755 -105.29 -9.92 56.95
N PRO A 756 -105.48 -9.61 55.64
CA PRO A 756 -106.21 -8.42 55.17
C PRO A 756 -107.71 -8.65 54.93
N VAL A 757 -108.55 -7.72 55.40
CA VAL A 757 -110.04 -7.68 55.28
C VAL A 757 -110.52 -7.18 53.91
N PHE A 758 -109.63 -7.10 52.91
CA PHE A 758 -109.94 -6.51 51.61
C PHE A 758 -110.80 -7.33 50.60
N PRO A 759 -111.03 -8.66 50.70
CA PRO A 759 -111.81 -9.35 49.68
C PRO A 759 -113.34 -9.21 49.85
N LEU A 760 -113.84 -8.75 51.01
CA LEU A 760 -115.28 -8.55 51.24
C LEU A 760 -115.82 -7.24 50.64
N ILE A 761 -114.97 -6.21 50.53
CA ILE A 761 -115.35 -4.91 49.97
C ILE A 761 -115.34 -4.93 48.43
N VAL A 762 -114.45 -5.73 47.84
CA VAL A 762 -114.43 -5.93 46.38
C VAL A 762 -115.61 -6.82 45.93
N GLY A 763 -116.02 -7.80 46.75
CA GLY A 763 -117.17 -8.66 46.46
C GLY A 763 -118.51 -7.93 46.39
N SER A 764 -118.75 -6.90 47.22
CA SER A 764 -120.00 -6.15 47.20
C SER A 764 -120.11 -5.16 46.03
N LEU A 765 -118.98 -4.63 45.54
CA LEU A 765 -118.96 -3.71 44.39
C LEU A 765 -119.19 -4.44 43.06
N VAL A 766 -118.73 -5.69 42.94
CA VAL A 766 -118.90 -6.53 41.74
C VAL A 766 -120.35 -6.97 41.55
N ILE A 767 -121.11 -7.18 42.64
CA ILE A 767 -122.54 -7.50 42.58
C ILE A 767 -123.37 -6.27 42.17
N ALA A 768 -122.97 -5.06 42.58
CA ALA A 768 -123.65 -3.82 42.20
C ALA A 768 -123.48 -3.46 40.71
N LEU A 769 -122.35 -3.81 40.09
CA LEU A 769 -122.11 -3.58 38.66
C LEU A 769 -122.76 -4.64 37.76
N PHE A 770 -123.10 -5.82 38.28
CA PHE A 770 -123.72 -6.90 37.51
C PHE A 770 -125.24 -6.74 37.28
N ILE A 771 -125.89 -5.76 37.91
CA ILE A 771 -127.34 -5.52 37.80
C ILE A 771 -127.71 -4.45 36.74
N SER A 772 -126.76 -3.69 36.21
CA SER A 772 -126.99 -2.78 35.07
C SER A 772 -126.38 -3.32 33.77
N MET A 773 -127.02 -4.37 33.25
CA MET A 773 -127.00 -4.84 31.86
C MET A 773 -127.24 -3.70 30.81
N PRO A 774 -127.06 -3.89 29.47
CA PRO A 774 -126.97 -5.17 28.73
C PRO A 774 -125.95 -5.25 27.55
N ARG A 775 -125.41 -6.48 27.41
CA ARG A 775 -125.34 -7.32 26.19
C ARG A 775 -124.24 -7.17 25.12
N VAL A 776 -123.76 -8.38 24.77
CA VAL A 776 -123.29 -8.89 23.46
C VAL A 776 -121.77 -8.78 23.28
N LYS A 777 -121.04 -9.87 23.58
CA LYS A 777 -120.61 -10.97 22.66
C LYS A 777 -119.50 -10.49 21.71
N ASP A 778 -118.49 -11.24 21.34
CA ASP A 778 -118.01 -12.60 21.59
C ASP A 778 -116.56 -12.59 21.04
N LEU A 779 -115.78 -13.61 21.44
CA LEU A 779 -114.55 -14.12 20.82
C LEU A 779 -113.25 -13.31 21.02
N TYR A 780 -112.20 -13.86 21.64
CA TYR A 780 -111.38 -15.06 21.36
C TYR A 780 -110.26 -14.88 20.32
N GLN A 781 -109.17 -15.58 20.66
CA GLN A 781 -108.06 -16.10 19.84
C GLN A 781 -106.92 -15.12 19.52
N ALA A 782 -105.73 -15.28 20.08
CA ALA A 782 -104.78 -16.41 20.02
C ALA A 782 -104.14 -16.59 18.63
N ALA A 783 -102.81 -16.40 18.63
CA ALA A 783 -101.78 -17.06 17.84
C ALA A 783 -101.86 -17.06 16.30
N THR A 784 -100.75 -16.64 15.69
CA THR A 784 -99.92 -17.34 14.67
C THR A 784 -99.21 -16.27 13.82
N GLY A 785 -97.98 -16.41 13.35
CA GLY A 785 -97.03 -17.51 13.38
C GLY A 785 -95.71 -17.09 12.70
N ILE A 786 -94.58 -17.61 13.20
CA ILE A 786 -93.62 -18.54 12.53
C ILE A 786 -93.76 -18.60 10.98
N PRO A 787 -92.65 -18.55 10.18
CA PRO A 787 -91.67 -19.63 10.23
C PRO A 787 -90.16 -19.33 10.10
N ALA A 788 -89.43 -20.26 10.72
CA ALA A 788 -88.04 -20.71 10.55
C ALA A 788 -87.81 -21.29 9.12
N PRO A 789 -86.70 -21.98 8.75
CA PRO A 789 -85.53 -22.44 9.53
C PRO A 789 -84.18 -22.11 8.86
N GLY A 790 -83.06 -22.07 9.60
CA GLY A 790 -82.21 -23.22 9.87
C GLY A 790 -80.97 -23.17 8.95
N PHE A 791 -79.82 -23.75 9.23
CA PHE A 791 -79.17 -24.36 10.40
C PHE A 791 -77.78 -24.78 9.90
N MET A 792 -76.86 -25.14 10.80
CA MET A 792 -75.63 -25.92 10.58
C MET A 792 -74.39 -25.10 10.15
N THR A 793 -73.51 -24.73 11.10
CA THR A 793 -72.42 -25.54 11.72
C THR A 793 -71.25 -25.76 10.73
N THR A 794 -69.98 -25.56 11.04
CA THR A 794 -69.15 -26.16 12.08
C THR A 794 -67.75 -25.51 12.01
N VAL A 795 -67.14 -25.13 13.14
CA VAL A 795 -65.94 -25.75 13.75
C VAL A 795 -64.56 -25.37 13.15
N LYS A 796 -63.77 -24.71 14.02
CA LYS A 796 -62.31 -24.75 14.26
C LYS A 796 -61.35 -24.82 13.06
N LYS A 797 -60.41 -23.87 13.01
CA LYS A 797 -58.99 -24.05 13.44
C LYS A 797 -58.13 -22.86 12.95
N GLU A 798 -57.41 -22.25 13.89
CA GLU A 798 -56.10 -21.59 13.69
C GLU A 798 -55.10 -22.59 13.06
N PRO A 799 -54.00 -22.17 12.37
CA PRO A 799 -52.97 -21.32 12.99
C PRO A 799 -52.05 -20.46 12.08
N ARG A 800 -51.11 -19.77 12.76
CA ARG A 800 -49.74 -19.35 12.35
C ARG A 800 -49.50 -17.96 11.71
N LYS A 801 -49.01 -17.07 12.59
CA LYS A 801 -47.85 -16.12 12.49
C LYS A 801 -46.71 -16.56 11.54
N PRO A 802 -45.86 -15.64 11.00
CA PRO A 802 -44.96 -14.72 11.76
C PRO A 802 -44.95 -13.26 11.24
N VAL A 803 -44.89 -12.22 12.09
CA VAL A 803 -43.73 -11.55 12.75
C VAL A 803 -42.63 -11.06 11.80
N VAL A 804 -42.35 -9.75 11.93
CA VAL A 804 -41.09 -8.97 11.76
C VAL A 804 -41.39 -7.72 10.90
N ARG A 805 -40.99 -6.46 11.16
CA ARG A 805 -40.44 -5.71 12.31
C ARG A 805 -40.21 -4.26 11.81
N LYS A 806 -40.43 -3.27 12.70
CA LYS A 806 -39.77 -1.95 12.81
C LYS A 806 -40.05 -0.78 11.84
N LYS A 807 -40.33 0.37 12.51
CA LYS A 807 -39.98 1.79 12.24
C LYS A 807 -40.69 2.41 11.01
N THR A 808 -41.17 3.65 11.01
CA THR A 808 -40.81 4.90 11.72
C THR A 808 -41.94 5.90 11.46
N TYR A 809 -42.36 6.68 12.45
CA TYR A 809 -42.29 8.15 12.53
C TYR A 809 -42.78 8.60 13.90
#